data_AF-A0A7X1A536-F1
#
_entry.id   AF-A0A7X1A536-F1
#
_cell.length_a   1.000
_cell.length_b   1.000
_cell.length_c   1.000
_cell.angle_alpha   90.00
_cell.angle_beta   90.00
_cell.angle_gamma   90.00
#
_symmetry.space_group_name_H-M   'P 1'
#
loop_
_entity.id
_entity.type
_entity.pdbx_description
1 polymer ?
#
loop_
_entity_poly.entity_id
_entity_poly.type
_entity_poly.pdbx_seq_one_letter_code
_entity_poly.pdbx_strand_id
1 'polypeptide(L)'
;MTKKQIPFNVLPTKKVKKALFTTLATVTVLSQMLTVYPTTSAAAEGSEIGTTEAATQVGDFAALKDALEKDNGITNIELTADITMTGPINVHLNKTEVTINGNGHTFTESKLNLLSYTATVYVAPSSKMKTMNIKNMKIRGTHYYSTFQVHDAVTGVVQNFENIDYVGPQMVANTYGTANFTGTNTVNISQFDNVGTLYQMVRANKVNIAGNFTADHNTDGLNTFQLYGTNPQLNILDNANVNIKVKHDKLIGSAANTTDFTVGKNATLNIDTVSELFVGGMSNVIFDTNSTTTINRTGVGAGALMEVAKNFTINSNASLVAKQPAAATAHIIRTTVANATININDPRKLDLDASGTGANRVFSAYGKTTINFNNLSEIGVFNATNKTETPTLAWQDATFQVVQASAQAGIVQTGAISSTNDIQTKFVLADAKRITTTGTAEIAQKAVNELFTNNDTATDTIKDTTTQASIDAAQALVNKVTDPATKAALQKDLDRAQELLNERNAANSEKDRQAAALKAVNELFNNDQPSTDAIKDITNQEAIDAAQKLVDAVTDPVVKAALQKDLDRAQELLDARNAAIAAEKARQEAALKAVNELFNSDQPSTDAIKDITNQEAIDAAQKLVDAVTDPVVKAALQKDLDRAQELLDARNAVDAAEKARQEAALKAVNELFNSDNPSTDAIKGSTTQDSIDAAQKLVDAVTDPAVKAALQKDLDRAQELLDARNAAAAEKARQEAAEKAVNELFNSDKPSTDMIKDTTTQATIDAAQKLIDAVTDPAVKAALQKDLNRAQELLNERLATVGTITPADFLIGGDKYVTGTFTGSVAKVSLLVNDKEYTGGTVKADGTFTFYANDKNIKKTDEVFAVAYDKYGKELSRTKVKFVVVTAGKIIPATYSLATDKNITGTYTEDVTKITVTVGDKVYKGGTVANGTFTFYAFDKIKNTTDRVTIHAYDAAGKLLDTKTLKVVTGVPVVTKGSITPLEMAVPGDKNITGTYTDDVHYVVVTVNGVDYKGGTFADGEFKFYALDKISSANDVVTMAAYDKAGKLLDTKTIKLVGPAPENVIKGAITPNQLVLGTDKNITGTYTGEVKSVQVTVNGTTYKGGTFTDGEFKFYSHDKVKSVTDEVIIVALDKAGNVLDTKTIEVVK
;
A
#
# COMPACT_ATOMS: atom_id res chain seq x y z
N MET A 1 6.53 -10.90 36.58
CA MET A 1 7.79 -11.19 37.30
C MET A 1 8.94 -10.80 36.34
N THR A 2 10.09 -10.24 36.72
CA THR A 2 10.75 -10.11 38.04
C THR A 2 11.54 -8.79 38.14
N LYS A 3 11.94 -8.33 39.34
CA LYS A 3 12.65 -7.04 39.57
C LYS A 3 14.18 -7.13 39.53
N LYS A 4 14.85 -6.05 39.08
CA LYS A 4 16.02 -5.30 39.69
C LYS A 4 16.82 -4.60 38.57
N GLN A 5 17.09 -3.28 38.59
CA GLN A 5 17.80 -2.38 39.53
C GLN A 5 19.34 -2.28 39.33
N ILE A 6 19.75 -1.17 38.71
CA ILE A 6 20.90 -0.23 38.96
C ILE A 6 22.16 -0.71 39.70
N PRO A 7 23.32 -0.12 39.34
CA PRO A 7 24.07 0.69 40.32
C PRO A 7 24.49 2.11 39.85
N PHE A 8 24.92 2.94 40.80
CA PHE A 8 25.27 4.37 40.69
C PHE A 8 26.77 4.65 40.42
N ASN A 9 27.08 5.76 39.73
CA ASN A 9 28.17 6.73 40.04
C ASN A 9 28.03 7.94 39.08
N VAL A 10 27.76 9.20 39.47
CA VAL A 10 28.37 10.14 40.47
C VAL A 10 29.56 10.93 39.91
N LEU A 11 29.23 12.15 39.43
CA LEU A 11 29.91 13.47 39.51
C LEU A 11 31.46 13.59 39.37
N PRO A 12 31.91 14.71 38.77
CA PRO A 12 32.46 15.76 39.65
C PRO A 12 31.92 17.18 39.37
N THR A 13 31.69 17.94 40.46
CA THR A 13 31.34 19.38 40.42
C THR A 13 32.57 20.30 40.39
N LYS A 14 32.45 21.49 39.78
CA LYS A 14 33.25 22.67 40.15
C LYS A 14 32.36 23.87 40.49
N LYS A 15 32.77 24.64 41.51
CA LYS A 15 32.08 25.81 42.04
C LYS A 15 32.83 27.10 41.64
N VAL A 16 32.11 28.21 41.49
CA VAL A 16 32.60 29.54 41.88
C VAL A 16 31.48 30.27 42.62
N LYS A 17 31.77 30.89 43.77
CA LYS A 17 30.80 31.70 44.55
C LYS A 17 31.52 32.69 45.46
N LYS A 18 31.58 33.97 45.06
CA LYS A 18 31.98 35.18 45.83
C LYS A 18 31.76 36.42 44.93
N ALA A 19 31.48 37.63 45.43
CA ALA A 19 31.27 38.08 46.81
C ALA A 19 30.35 39.31 46.91
N LEU A 20 29.61 39.37 48.03
CA LEU A 20 29.29 40.52 48.89
C LEU A 20 28.65 41.84 48.37
N PHE A 21 27.62 42.29 49.12
CA PHE A 21 27.44 43.60 49.80
C PHE A 21 28.25 44.81 49.24
N THR A 22 27.71 46.05 49.14
CA THR A 22 26.75 46.71 50.05
C THR A 22 26.16 47.98 49.44
N THR A 23 24.93 48.38 49.78
CA THR A 23 24.60 49.79 50.16
C THR A 23 23.25 49.85 50.88
N LEU A 24 23.11 50.76 51.85
CA LEU A 24 21.91 50.94 52.69
C LEU A 24 21.69 52.44 52.89
N ALA A 25 20.50 52.95 52.58
CA ALA A 25 20.16 54.37 52.73
C ALA A 25 18.67 54.60 53.06
N THR A 26 18.32 54.32 54.32
CA THR A 26 17.30 54.99 55.16
C THR A 26 16.27 55.93 54.50
N VAL A 27 14.97 55.64 54.74
CA VAL A 27 14.03 56.59 55.39
C VAL A 27 13.15 55.85 56.40
N THR A 28 13.08 56.41 57.61
CA THR A 28 12.28 56.03 58.81
C THR A 28 10.83 56.55 58.74
N VAL A 29 9.81 56.13 59.48
CA VAL A 29 9.53 55.09 60.51
C VAL A 29 8.00 55.07 60.70
N LEU A 30 7.37 53.95 61.07
CA LEU A 30 6.33 53.94 62.12
C LEU A 30 6.14 52.54 62.75
N SER A 31 5.56 52.51 63.95
CA SER A 31 5.63 51.41 64.92
C SER A 31 4.55 50.32 64.74
N GLN A 32 4.86 49.11 65.23
CA GLN A 32 3.96 48.10 65.80
C GLN A 32 2.63 47.77 65.09
N MET A 33 2.51 46.54 64.58
CA MET A 33 1.45 45.57 64.95
C MET A 33 1.80 44.18 64.42
N LEU A 34 2.38 43.32 65.26
CA LEU A 34 2.54 41.89 64.96
C LEU A 34 1.36 41.11 65.56
N THR A 35 0.18 41.23 64.95
CA THR A 35 -1.00 40.46 65.33
C THR A 35 -0.87 39.03 64.80
N VAL A 36 -0.66 38.07 65.69
CA VAL A 36 -0.69 36.63 65.37
C VAL A 36 -2.14 36.24 65.05
N TYR A 37 -2.41 35.92 63.78
CA TYR A 37 -3.69 35.32 63.37
C TYR A 37 -3.61 33.79 63.49
N PRO A 38 -4.57 33.12 64.15
CA PRO A 38 -4.65 31.66 64.17
C PRO A 38 -5.35 31.15 62.91
N THR A 39 -4.59 30.59 61.97
CA THR A 39 -5.16 29.95 60.76
C THR A 39 -5.54 28.48 61.03
N THR A 40 -6.84 28.26 61.21
CA THR A 40 -7.60 27.00 60.99
C THR A 40 -6.92 25.64 61.18
N SER A 41 -7.39 24.92 62.20
CA SER A 41 -7.63 23.46 62.19
C SER A 41 -6.49 22.52 61.74
N ALA A 42 -5.59 22.23 62.66
CA ALA A 42 -5.02 20.89 62.81
C ALA A 42 -5.09 20.50 64.30
N ALA A 43 -5.45 19.24 64.61
CA ALA A 43 -5.50 18.78 65.99
C ALA A 43 -4.09 18.57 66.54
N ALA A 44 -3.73 19.29 67.61
CA ALA A 44 -2.48 19.13 68.34
C ALA A 44 -2.72 19.41 69.83
N GLU A 45 -3.06 18.38 70.60
CA GLU A 45 -2.96 18.44 72.06
C GLU A 45 -1.47 18.63 72.42
N GLY A 46 -1.13 19.78 73.02
CA GLY A 46 0.25 20.30 72.98
C GLY A 46 0.78 21.04 74.21
N SER A 47 0.05 21.04 75.33
CA SER A 47 0.53 21.46 76.66
C SER A 47 1.09 22.89 76.79
N GLU A 48 0.22 23.86 77.06
CA GLU A 48 0.41 24.70 78.26
C GLU A 48 -0.81 24.49 79.18
N ILE A 49 -0.57 24.14 80.45
CA ILE A 49 -1.63 23.77 81.40
C ILE A 49 -2.17 25.03 82.10
N GLY A 50 -2.91 25.84 81.35
CA GLY A 50 -3.96 26.68 81.91
C GLY A 50 -5.24 25.84 82.02
N THR A 51 -5.77 25.65 83.22
CA THR A 51 -6.98 24.84 83.41
C THR A 51 -8.20 25.56 82.83
N THR A 52 -8.63 25.17 81.63
CA THR A 52 -9.89 25.61 81.03
C THR A 52 -11.06 25.11 81.85
N GLU A 53 -11.66 26.02 82.62
CA GLU A 53 -12.84 25.75 83.43
C GLU A 53 -14.02 25.32 82.54
N ALA A 54 -14.68 24.22 82.91
CA ALA A 54 -15.79 23.66 82.16
C ALA A 54 -16.92 24.70 82.04
N ALA A 55 -17.57 24.78 80.87
CA ALA A 55 -18.59 25.78 80.63
C ALA A 55 -19.77 25.61 81.60
N THR A 56 -20.16 26.69 82.27
CA THR A 56 -21.32 26.71 83.15
C THR A 56 -22.59 26.64 82.30
N GLN A 57 -23.33 25.55 82.41
CA GLN A 57 -24.58 25.35 81.69
C GLN A 57 -25.71 26.22 82.26
N VAL A 58 -26.43 26.91 81.38
CA VAL A 58 -27.45 27.91 81.72
C VAL A 58 -28.70 27.68 80.88
N GLY A 59 -29.80 27.32 81.54
CA GLY A 59 -31.10 27.03 80.90
C GLY A 59 -32.16 28.12 81.03
N ASP A 60 -31.91 29.19 81.79
CA ASP A 60 -32.86 30.28 81.99
C ASP A 60 -32.17 31.64 82.25
N PHE A 61 -32.97 32.72 82.19
CA PHE A 61 -32.49 34.09 82.36
C PHE A 61 -31.98 34.39 83.79
N ALA A 62 -32.54 33.76 84.84
CA ALA A 62 -32.09 33.99 86.21
C ALA A 62 -30.71 33.38 86.43
N ALA A 63 -30.47 32.16 85.93
CA ALA A 63 -29.15 31.54 85.92
C ALA A 63 -28.12 32.35 85.13
N LEU A 64 -28.48 32.89 83.96
CA LEU A 64 -27.58 33.76 83.17
C LEU A 64 -27.24 35.06 83.90
N LYS A 65 -28.24 35.71 84.50
CA LYS A 65 -28.07 36.92 85.29
C LYS A 65 -27.18 36.68 86.51
N ASP A 66 -27.37 35.56 87.21
CA ASP A 66 -26.55 35.18 88.36
C ASP A 66 -25.08 34.92 87.97
N ALA A 67 -24.85 34.25 86.84
CA ALA A 67 -23.52 34.00 86.28
C ALA A 67 -22.77 35.30 85.94
N LEU A 68 -23.46 36.31 85.41
CA LEU A 68 -22.86 37.55 84.91
C LEU A 68 -22.76 38.68 85.95
N GLU A 69 -23.73 38.82 86.86
CA GLU A 69 -23.76 39.95 87.82
C GLU A 69 -22.94 39.73 89.11
N LYS A 70 -22.62 38.48 89.47
CA LYS A 70 -21.84 38.16 90.70
C LYS A 70 -20.34 38.04 90.44
N ASP A 71 -19.56 38.27 91.51
CA ASP A 71 -18.12 37.95 91.57
C ASP A 71 -17.89 36.46 91.92
N ASN A 72 -18.41 35.60 91.05
CA ASN A 72 -18.57 34.16 91.25
C ASN A 72 -17.51 33.29 90.53
N GLY A 73 -16.45 33.90 89.98
CA GLY A 73 -15.45 33.21 89.16
C GLY A 73 -15.89 32.86 87.73
N ILE A 74 -17.18 32.55 87.52
CA ILE A 74 -17.73 32.08 86.24
C ILE A 74 -17.44 33.08 85.10
N THR A 75 -16.63 32.65 84.14
CA THR A 75 -16.31 33.40 82.91
C THR A 75 -16.68 32.66 81.62
N ASN A 76 -16.97 31.35 81.69
CA ASN A 76 -17.29 30.51 80.55
C ASN A 76 -18.72 29.96 80.70
N ILE A 77 -19.64 30.35 79.82
CA ILE A 77 -21.08 30.07 79.90
C ILE A 77 -21.55 29.37 78.62
N GLU A 78 -22.42 28.36 78.77
CA GLU A 78 -23.06 27.65 77.67
C GLU A 78 -24.58 27.58 77.85
N LEU A 79 -25.35 28.01 76.85
CA LEU A 79 -26.80 27.97 76.90
C LEU A 79 -27.32 26.56 76.55
N THR A 80 -28.34 26.12 77.29
CA THR A 80 -29.02 24.83 77.09
C THR A 80 -30.51 24.97 76.73
N ALA A 81 -30.99 26.20 76.59
CA ALA A 81 -32.32 26.56 76.13
C ALA A 81 -32.34 27.98 75.52
N ASP A 82 -33.42 28.33 74.83
CA ASP A 82 -33.67 29.69 74.37
C ASP A 82 -33.98 30.62 75.57
N ILE A 83 -33.30 31.77 75.62
CA ILE A 83 -33.35 32.71 76.74
C ILE A 83 -34.10 33.97 76.32
N THR A 84 -35.09 34.39 77.12
CA THR A 84 -35.73 35.71 77.00
C THR A 84 -35.44 36.54 78.23
N MET A 85 -34.89 37.74 78.06
CA MET A 85 -34.60 38.66 79.16
C MET A 85 -35.88 39.23 79.77
N THR A 86 -36.07 39.06 81.08
CA THR A 86 -37.16 39.71 81.83
C THR A 86 -36.73 41.03 82.50
N GLY A 87 -35.44 41.39 82.38
CA GLY A 87 -34.85 42.64 82.86
C GLY A 87 -33.38 42.75 82.46
N PRO A 88 -32.64 43.76 82.97
CA PRO A 88 -31.23 43.98 82.63
C PRO A 88 -30.26 42.99 83.27
N ILE A 89 -29.04 42.92 82.74
CA ILE A 89 -27.89 42.24 83.34
C ILE A 89 -26.71 43.22 83.41
N ASN A 90 -26.20 43.51 84.60
CA ASN A 90 -25.05 44.39 84.84
C ASN A 90 -23.79 43.54 85.10
N VAL A 91 -22.95 43.37 84.09
CA VAL A 91 -21.78 42.47 84.18
C VAL A 91 -20.82 42.94 85.28
N HIS A 92 -20.45 42.03 86.18
CA HIS A 92 -19.74 42.38 87.41
C HIS A 92 -18.41 43.12 87.14
N LEU A 93 -18.15 44.20 87.89
CA LEU A 93 -17.04 45.14 87.63
C LEU A 93 -15.65 44.49 87.64
N ASN A 94 -15.48 43.36 88.33
CA ASN A 94 -14.21 42.65 88.40
C ASN A 94 -13.96 41.67 87.22
N LYS A 95 -14.99 41.28 86.45
CA LYS A 95 -14.82 40.34 85.34
C LYS A 95 -14.00 41.00 84.21
N THR A 96 -12.89 40.38 83.85
CA THR A 96 -12.00 40.82 82.75
C THR A 96 -12.34 40.16 81.42
N GLU A 97 -12.91 38.95 81.45
CA GLU A 97 -13.37 38.23 80.27
C GLU A 97 -14.69 37.51 80.55
N VAL A 98 -15.54 37.40 79.53
CA VAL A 98 -16.77 36.61 79.53
C VAL A 98 -16.93 35.91 78.18
N THR A 99 -17.20 34.61 78.19
CA THR A 99 -17.59 33.81 77.03
C THR A 99 -19.01 33.31 77.20
N ILE A 100 -19.86 33.51 76.19
CA ILE A 100 -21.23 33.00 76.13
C ILE A 100 -21.39 32.23 74.82
N ASN A 101 -21.36 30.90 74.91
CA ASN A 101 -21.76 30.01 73.82
C ASN A 101 -23.28 29.82 73.87
N GLY A 102 -24.00 30.25 72.84
CA GLY A 102 -25.44 30.00 72.76
C GLY A 102 -25.81 28.61 72.25
N ASN A 103 -24.86 27.82 71.76
CA ASN A 103 -25.10 26.43 71.33
C ASN A 103 -26.26 26.28 70.29
N GLY A 104 -26.50 27.30 69.47
CA GLY A 104 -27.58 27.38 68.48
C GLY A 104 -28.89 28.02 68.97
N HIS A 105 -29.01 28.31 70.28
CA HIS A 105 -30.21 28.87 70.90
C HIS A 105 -30.47 30.34 70.57
N THR A 106 -31.71 30.76 70.81
CA THR A 106 -32.16 32.16 70.67
C THR A 106 -31.98 32.92 71.98
N PHE A 107 -31.31 34.08 71.91
CA PHE A 107 -31.24 35.08 72.96
C PHE A 107 -32.11 36.29 72.58
N THR A 108 -33.19 36.51 73.32
CA THR A 108 -34.17 37.58 73.07
C THR A 108 -34.13 38.63 74.17
N GLU A 109 -34.06 39.90 73.79
CA GLU A 109 -34.03 41.03 74.72
C GLU A 109 -35.39 41.33 75.37
N SER A 110 -35.35 42.09 76.46
CA SER A 110 -36.55 42.54 77.17
C SER A 110 -37.31 43.60 76.36
N LYS A 111 -38.64 43.63 76.45
CA LYS A 111 -39.46 44.69 75.82
C LYS A 111 -39.67 45.91 76.73
N LEU A 112 -38.82 46.09 77.75
CA LEU A 112 -38.93 47.12 78.78
C LEU A 112 -37.79 48.15 78.63
N ASN A 113 -38.08 49.43 78.86
CA ASN A 113 -37.07 50.51 78.89
C ASN A 113 -36.18 50.59 77.63
N LEU A 114 -36.78 50.40 76.44
CA LEU A 114 -36.11 50.24 75.13
C LEU A 114 -35.07 51.32 74.75
N LEU A 115 -35.13 52.50 75.37
CA LEU A 115 -34.23 53.63 75.15
C LEU A 115 -33.09 53.75 76.18
N SER A 116 -32.93 52.79 77.11
CA SER A 116 -31.84 52.80 78.09
C SER A 116 -30.74 51.81 77.75
N TYR A 117 -29.49 52.28 77.72
CA TYR A 117 -28.31 51.42 77.57
C TYR A 117 -28.07 50.51 78.78
N THR A 118 -28.71 50.77 79.91
CA THR A 118 -28.67 49.91 81.11
C THR A 118 -29.73 48.82 81.12
N ALA A 119 -30.51 48.67 80.04
CA ALA A 119 -31.60 47.68 79.95
C ALA A 119 -31.16 46.35 79.26
N THR A 120 -29.99 46.34 78.63
CA THR A 120 -29.41 45.19 77.90
C THR A 120 -28.43 44.39 78.79
N VAL A 121 -27.52 43.58 78.20
CA VAL A 121 -26.36 43.03 78.93
C VAL A 121 -25.25 44.08 78.93
N TYR A 122 -25.11 44.76 80.07
CA TYR A 122 -24.40 46.03 80.20
C TYR A 122 -23.08 45.90 80.98
N VAL A 123 -21.99 46.34 80.35
CA VAL A 123 -20.67 46.52 80.99
C VAL A 123 -20.60 47.96 81.52
N ALA A 124 -20.77 48.08 82.84
CA ALA A 124 -20.88 49.34 83.56
C ALA A 124 -19.58 50.19 83.58
N PRO A 125 -19.66 51.50 83.92
CA PRO A 125 -18.48 52.36 84.05
C PRO A 125 -17.54 51.81 85.12
N SER A 126 -16.23 52.02 84.94
CA SER A 126 -15.17 51.48 85.81
C SER A 126 -15.07 49.94 85.84
N SER A 127 -15.77 49.21 84.97
CA SER A 127 -15.55 47.77 84.79
C SER A 127 -14.14 47.46 84.28
N LYS A 128 -13.56 46.34 84.73
CA LYS A 128 -12.23 45.86 84.31
C LYS A 128 -12.23 45.15 82.95
N MET A 129 -13.41 44.92 82.35
CA MET A 129 -13.62 44.15 81.12
C MET A 129 -12.57 44.40 80.03
N LYS A 130 -12.15 43.31 79.36
CA LYS A 130 -11.17 43.29 78.27
C LYS A 130 -11.67 42.49 77.06
N THR A 131 -12.34 41.36 77.29
CA THR A 131 -12.82 40.48 76.21
C THR A 131 -14.25 40.01 76.45
N MET A 132 -15.10 40.06 75.43
CA MET A 132 -16.39 39.36 75.43
C MET A 132 -16.45 38.46 74.19
N ASN A 133 -16.66 37.16 74.39
CA ASN A 133 -16.78 36.17 73.31
C ASN A 133 -18.25 35.72 73.23
N ILE A 134 -19.00 36.25 72.27
CA ILE A 134 -20.40 35.93 72.03
C ILE A 134 -20.45 35.00 70.82
N LYS A 135 -20.92 33.75 70.98
CA LYS A 135 -20.83 32.77 69.89
C LYS A 135 -22.02 31.83 69.74
N ASN A 136 -22.22 31.36 68.50
CA ASN A 136 -23.19 30.34 68.09
C ASN A 136 -24.61 30.61 68.61
N MET A 137 -25.19 31.77 68.28
CA MET A 137 -26.50 32.15 68.81
C MET A 137 -27.31 33.03 67.84
N LYS A 138 -28.64 32.96 67.99
CA LYS A 138 -29.57 33.89 67.34
C LYS A 138 -29.88 35.01 68.33
N ILE A 139 -29.56 36.25 68.00
CA ILE A 139 -29.87 37.42 68.83
C ILE A 139 -31.11 38.11 68.28
N ARG A 140 -32.06 38.42 69.16
CA ARG A 140 -33.28 39.18 68.86
C ARG A 140 -33.32 40.43 69.73
N GLY A 141 -32.71 41.48 69.21
CA GLY A 141 -32.59 42.79 69.85
C GLY A 141 -33.88 43.60 69.73
N THR A 142 -34.24 44.29 70.81
CA THR A 142 -35.43 45.14 70.94
C THR A 142 -35.07 46.56 71.38
N HIS A 143 -33.89 46.77 71.96
CA HIS A 143 -33.44 48.09 72.44
C HIS A 143 -32.78 48.90 71.33
N TYR A 144 -32.81 50.22 71.50
CA TYR A 144 -32.02 51.17 70.70
C TYR A 144 -30.50 50.96 70.84
N TYR A 145 -30.08 50.37 71.96
CA TYR A 145 -28.70 50.05 72.30
C TYR A 145 -28.38 48.58 72.05
N SER A 146 -27.10 48.24 71.87
CA SER A 146 -26.72 46.85 71.58
C SER A 146 -26.96 45.89 72.75
N THR A 147 -27.29 44.64 72.40
CA THR A 147 -27.55 43.56 73.36
C THR A 147 -26.38 43.29 74.31
N PHE A 148 -25.15 43.47 73.85
CA PHE A 148 -23.94 43.41 74.66
C PHE A 148 -23.28 44.79 74.67
N GLN A 149 -23.79 45.70 75.51
CA GLN A 149 -23.40 47.10 75.56
C GLN A 149 -22.14 47.32 76.41
N VAL A 150 -21.13 47.98 75.84
CA VAL A 150 -19.99 48.53 76.60
C VAL A 150 -20.20 50.02 76.84
N HIS A 151 -20.07 50.49 78.09
CA HIS A 151 -20.15 51.92 78.39
C HIS A 151 -18.93 52.68 77.82
N ASP A 152 -19.15 53.88 77.25
CA ASP A 152 -18.12 54.67 76.54
C ASP A 152 -16.90 55.07 77.42
N ALA A 153 -17.00 54.97 78.74
CA ALA A 153 -15.86 55.15 79.66
C ALA A 153 -14.93 53.92 79.80
N VAL A 154 -15.29 52.77 79.21
CA VAL A 154 -14.49 51.53 79.25
C VAL A 154 -13.88 51.33 77.86
N THR A 155 -12.59 51.59 77.74
CA THR A 155 -11.87 51.60 76.45
C THR A 155 -11.08 50.32 76.20
N GLY A 156 -10.82 50.00 74.92
CA GLY A 156 -9.99 48.86 74.52
C GLY A 156 -10.61 47.48 74.73
N VAL A 157 -11.92 47.38 74.98
CA VAL A 157 -12.63 46.08 75.06
C VAL A 157 -12.67 45.45 73.67
N VAL A 158 -12.43 44.14 73.58
CA VAL A 158 -12.62 43.33 72.37
C VAL A 158 -13.92 42.57 72.50
N GLN A 159 -14.84 42.76 71.55
CA GLN A 159 -16.03 41.93 71.41
C GLN A 159 -15.85 41.03 70.18
N ASN A 160 -15.85 39.72 70.41
CA ASN A 160 -15.76 38.69 69.39
C ASN A 160 -17.15 38.10 69.16
N PHE A 161 -17.65 38.17 67.92
CA PHE A 161 -18.95 37.67 67.48
C PHE A 161 -18.73 36.53 66.48
N GLU A 162 -19.01 35.30 66.89
CA GLU A 162 -18.79 34.09 66.10
C GLU A 162 -20.12 33.40 65.80
N ASN A 163 -20.43 33.14 64.52
CA ASN A 163 -21.66 32.44 64.11
C ASN A 163 -22.97 33.05 64.66
N ILE A 164 -23.16 34.36 64.46
CA ILE A 164 -24.32 35.12 64.99
C ILE A 164 -25.37 35.41 63.90
N ASP A 165 -26.63 35.07 64.20
CA ASP A 165 -27.82 35.55 63.48
C ASP A 165 -28.47 36.67 64.31
N TYR A 166 -28.25 37.93 63.94
CA TYR A 166 -28.80 39.11 64.62
C TYR A 166 -29.96 39.75 63.84
N VAL A 167 -31.06 40.00 64.55
CA VAL A 167 -32.16 40.89 64.12
C VAL A 167 -32.45 41.87 65.24
N GLY A 168 -32.43 43.18 64.96
CA GLY A 168 -32.71 44.21 65.96
C GLY A 168 -32.14 45.60 65.60
N PRO A 169 -32.22 46.61 66.49
CA PRO A 169 -31.90 47.99 66.12
C PRO A 169 -30.41 48.39 66.16
N GLN A 170 -29.57 47.73 66.96
CA GLN A 170 -28.11 47.92 67.01
C GLN A 170 -27.40 46.60 67.38
N MET A 171 -26.47 46.13 66.55
CA MET A 171 -25.71 44.90 66.82
C MET A 171 -24.55 45.13 67.81
N VAL A 172 -23.77 46.22 67.65
CA VAL A 172 -22.58 46.48 68.49
C VAL A 172 -22.51 47.92 68.99
N ALA A 173 -22.26 48.09 70.31
CA ALA A 173 -21.86 49.34 70.92
C ALA A 173 -20.62 49.16 71.82
N ASN A 174 -19.44 49.35 71.23
CA ASN A 174 -18.13 49.22 71.84
C ASN A 174 -17.20 50.36 71.38
N THR A 175 -17.67 51.60 71.56
CA THR A 175 -17.21 52.85 70.92
C THR A 175 -15.69 53.05 70.84
N TYR A 176 -14.94 52.67 71.86
CA TYR A 176 -13.47 52.82 71.91
C TYR A 176 -12.74 51.47 72.01
N GLY A 177 -13.38 50.41 71.53
CA GLY A 177 -12.85 49.05 71.49
C GLY A 177 -12.88 48.45 70.08
N THR A 178 -12.72 47.14 70.02
CA THR A 178 -12.69 46.35 68.78
C THR A 178 -13.93 45.47 68.67
N ALA A 179 -14.53 45.42 67.49
CA ALA A 179 -15.54 44.43 67.12
C ALA A 179 -14.96 43.46 66.09
N ASN A 180 -14.85 42.18 66.43
CA ASN A 180 -14.42 41.12 65.54
C ASN A 180 -15.62 40.25 65.16
N PHE A 181 -15.76 39.94 63.88
CA PHE A 181 -16.76 38.99 63.38
C PHE A 181 -16.05 37.78 62.75
N THR A 182 -16.44 36.56 63.13
CA THR A 182 -15.84 35.30 62.65
C THR A 182 -16.92 34.24 62.37
N GLY A 183 -16.57 33.21 61.59
CA GLY A 183 -17.50 32.15 61.23
C GLY A 183 -18.52 32.61 60.18
N THR A 184 -19.82 32.48 60.44
CA THR A 184 -20.91 32.96 59.56
C THR A 184 -21.87 33.88 60.32
N ASN A 185 -21.84 35.18 60.02
CA ASN A 185 -22.68 36.18 60.67
C ASN A 185 -23.72 36.77 59.70
N THR A 186 -24.95 36.92 60.17
CA THR A 186 -26.04 37.61 59.49
C THR A 186 -26.56 38.71 60.39
N VAL A 187 -26.60 39.96 59.92
CA VAL A 187 -26.95 41.14 60.73
C VAL A 187 -28.00 41.99 60.03
N ASN A 188 -29.27 41.81 60.39
CA ASN A 188 -30.38 42.58 59.85
C ASN A 188 -30.78 43.70 60.83
N ILE A 189 -30.30 44.92 60.57
CA ILE A 189 -30.67 46.09 61.39
C ILE A 189 -32.09 46.51 61.03
N SER A 190 -33.05 46.09 61.86
CA SER A 190 -34.49 46.18 61.64
C SER A 190 -35.23 46.04 62.98
N GLN A 191 -36.54 46.34 63.02
CA GLN A 191 -37.32 46.18 64.24
C GLN A 191 -37.75 44.73 64.41
N PHE A 192 -37.18 44.02 65.40
CA PHE A 192 -37.76 42.77 65.87
C PHE A 192 -39.10 43.07 66.56
N ASP A 193 -40.15 42.30 66.26
CA ASP A 193 -41.52 42.48 66.78
C ASP A 193 -42.07 43.93 66.71
N ASN A 194 -41.64 44.73 65.71
CA ASN A 194 -41.98 46.15 65.52
C ASN A 194 -41.62 47.05 66.73
N VAL A 195 -40.60 46.69 67.51
CA VAL A 195 -40.09 47.50 68.63
C VAL A 195 -38.63 47.94 68.43
N GLY A 196 -38.24 48.98 69.19
CA GLY A 196 -36.92 49.60 69.12
C GLY A 196 -36.81 50.69 68.04
N THR A 197 -35.77 51.53 68.14
CA THR A 197 -35.48 52.60 67.17
C THR A 197 -34.20 52.25 66.44
N LEU A 198 -34.23 52.19 65.11
CA LEU A 198 -33.10 51.72 64.29
C LEU A 198 -31.87 52.64 64.43
N TYR A 199 -30.68 52.04 64.47
CA TYR A 199 -29.45 52.75 64.76
C TYR A 199 -28.26 52.25 63.92
N GLN A 200 -27.08 52.79 64.18
CA GLN A 200 -25.81 52.37 63.57
C GLN A 200 -25.59 50.88 63.83
N MET A 201 -25.20 50.08 62.83
CA MET A 201 -25.01 48.64 63.02
C MET A 201 -23.90 48.37 64.06
N VAL A 202 -22.80 49.12 63.96
CA VAL A 202 -21.63 49.01 64.83
C VAL A 202 -21.13 50.39 65.23
N ARG A 203 -20.97 50.62 66.55
CA ARG A 203 -20.10 51.66 67.11
C ARG A 203 -18.81 51.01 67.65
N ALA A 204 -17.65 51.39 67.12
CA ALA A 204 -16.35 50.83 67.52
C ALA A 204 -15.18 51.80 67.26
N ASN A 205 -13.96 51.45 67.68
CA ASN A 205 -12.73 52.02 67.12
C ASN A 205 -12.25 51.18 65.92
N LYS A 206 -12.20 49.85 66.10
CA LYS A 206 -11.83 48.90 65.04
C LYS A 206 -12.95 47.91 64.78
N VAL A 207 -13.15 47.58 63.51
CA VAL A 207 -14.03 46.51 63.06
C VAL A 207 -13.24 45.58 62.15
N ASN A 208 -13.18 44.30 62.50
CA ASN A 208 -12.53 43.27 61.70
C ASN A 208 -13.56 42.20 61.32
N ILE A 209 -13.67 41.86 60.04
CA ILE A 209 -14.68 40.92 59.52
C ILE A 209 -13.98 39.76 58.81
N ALA A 210 -14.13 38.54 59.34
CA ALA A 210 -13.63 37.29 58.77
C ALA A 210 -14.77 36.26 58.57
N GLY A 211 -14.54 35.30 57.68
CA GLY A 211 -15.55 34.31 57.31
C GLY A 211 -16.69 34.94 56.49
N ASN A 212 -17.90 34.40 56.59
CA ASN A 212 -19.08 34.94 55.92
C ASN A 212 -19.72 36.05 56.77
N PHE A 213 -20.05 37.17 56.15
CA PHE A 213 -20.77 38.27 56.79
C PHE A 213 -21.80 38.88 55.84
N THR A 214 -23.08 38.84 56.21
CA THR A 214 -24.17 39.46 55.44
C THR A 214 -24.89 40.48 56.31
N ALA A 215 -25.04 41.72 55.85
CA ALA A 215 -25.74 42.76 56.60
C ALA A 215 -26.70 43.60 55.76
N ASP A 216 -27.91 43.79 56.29
CA ASP A 216 -28.90 44.75 55.79
C ASP A 216 -28.99 45.91 56.78
N HIS A 217 -28.54 47.11 56.37
CA HIS A 217 -28.62 48.33 57.19
C HIS A 217 -29.81 49.18 56.77
N ASN A 218 -30.97 48.94 57.41
CA ASN A 218 -32.26 49.53 57.05
C ASN A 218 -32.57 50.87 57.77
N THR A 219 -31.57 51.71 58.05
CA THR A 219 -31.81 53.04 58.67
C THR A 219 -32.06 54.13 57.63
N ASP A 220 -32.63 55.25 58.07
CA ASP A 220 -33.02 56.38 57.21
C ASP A 220 -32.09 57.60 57.32
N GLY A 221 -30.98 57.51 58.08
CA GLY A 221 -30.09 58.64 58.31
C GLY A 221 -28.97 58.41 59.32
N LEU A 222 -28.39 57.20 59.36
CA LEU A 222 -27.25 56.85 60.19
C LEU A 222 -26.27 55.94 59.45
N ASN A 223 -24.97 56.12 59.69
CA ASN A 223 -23.93 55.29 59.09
C ASN A 223 -24.03 53.82 59.52
N THR A 224 -23.62 52.89 58.65
CA THR A 224 -23.55 51.45 58.98
C THR A 224 -22.49 51.17 60.06
N PHE A 225 -21.26 51.61 59.82
CA PHE A 225 -20.17 51.59 60.79
C PHE A 225 -19.89 53.02 61.27
N GLN A 226 -20.03 53.27 62.57
CA GLN A 226 -19.66 54.53 63.20
C GLN A 226 -18.38 54.35 64.00
N LEU A 227 -17.28 54.91 63.52
CA LEU A 227 -15.93 54.66 64.02
C LEU A 227 -15.35 55.87 64.78
N TYR A 228 -14.80 55.62 65.97
CA TYR A 228 -14.34 56.65 66.92
C TYR A 228 -12.92 56.39 67.44
N GLY A 229 -12.30 57.39 68.08
CA GLY A 229 -11.00 57.28 68.73
C GLY A 229 -9.80 57.48 67.78
N THR A 230 -8.61 57.05 68.22
CA THR A 230 -7.37 57.19 67.47
C THR A 230 -7.25 56.11 66.39
N ASN A 231 -6.88 56.49 65.17
CA ASN A 231 -6.71 55.62 64.00
C ASN A 231 -7.81 54.53 63.87
N PRO A 232 -9.09 54.92 63.67
CA PRO A 232 -10.19 53.95 63.54
C PRO A 232 -10.03 53.13 62.25
N GLN A 233 -10.55 51.90 62.22
CA GLN A 233 -10.33 50.99 61.08
C GLN A 233 -11.56 50.12 60.78
N LEU A 234 -11.87 49.93 59.49
CA LEU A 234 -12.72 48.85 58.99
C LEU A 234 -11.86 47.92 58.13
N ASN A 235 -11.63 46.71 58.60
CA ASN A 235 -10.84 45.69 57.92
C ASN A 235 -11.74 44.50 57.54
N ILE A 236 -11.95 44.29 56.25
CA ILE A 236 -12.39 43.00 55.73
C ILE A 236 -11.14 42.13 55.65
N LEU A 237 -11.10 41.04 56.42
CA LEU A 237 -9.89 40.23 56.60
C LEU A 237 -9.68 39.23 55.44
N ASP A 238 -8.46 38.71 55.33
CA ASP A 238 -8.07 37.76 54.28
C ASP A 238 -9.06 36.57 54.21
N ASN A 239 -9.51 36.26 52.99
CA ASN A 239 -10.49 35.22 52.64
C ASN A 239 -11.92 35.41 53.20
N ALA A 240 -12.26 36.59 53.74
CA ALA A 240 -13.65 36.88 54.12
C ALA A 240 -14.59 36.99 52.90
N ASN A 241 -15.88 36.73 53.10
CA ASN A 241 -16.95 36.85 52.11
C ASN A 241 -18.05 37.75 52.68
N VAL A 242 -18.08 39.01 52.25
CA VAL A 242 -18.80 40.09 52.91
C VAL A 242 -19.79 40.75 51.96
N ASN A 243 -21.06 40.85 52.38
CA ASN A 243 -22.15 41.41 51.58
C ASN A 243 -22.92 42.42 52.46
N ILE A 244 -22.93 43.70 52.07
CA ILE A 244 -23.49 44.79 52.88
C ILE A 244 -24.42 45.65 52.04
N LYS A 245 -25.63 45.89 52.56
CA LYS A 245 -26.64 46.76 51.95
C LYS A 245 -26.85 48.01 52.82
N VAL A 246 -26.62 49.18 52.24
CA VAL A 246 -26.72 50.48 52.92
C VAL A 246 -27.88 51.27 52.30
N LYS A 247 -29.03 51.34 52.99
CA LYS A 247 -30.28 51.82 52.37
C LYS A 247 -30.41 53.34 52.23
N HIS A 248 -29.76 54.16 53.07
CA HIS A 248 -29.91 55.63 53.00
C HIS A 248 -28.62 56.43 53.22
N ASP A 249 -27.93 56.24 54.36
CA ASP A 249 -26.72 56.99 54.69
C ASP A 249 -25.44 56.29 54.16
N LYS A 250 -24.28 56.53 54.76
CA LYS A 250 -22.97 56.04 54.30
C LYS A 250 -22.52 54.76 55.01
N LEU A 251 -21.56 54.05 54.41
CA LEU A 251 -20.95 52.85 55.00
C LEU A 251 -20.16 53.19 56.28
N ILE A 252 -19.32 54.23 56.25
CA ILE A 252 -18.44 54.63 57.37
C ILE A 252 -18.64 56.09 57.76
N GLY A 253 -19.05 56.31 59.00
CA GLY A 253 -19.00 57.60 59.69
C GLY A 253 -17.81 57.66 60.64
N SER A 254 -16.90 58.62 60.44
CA SER A 254 -15.73 58.80 61.31
C SER A 254 -15.13 60.21 61.18
N ALA A 255 -14.09 60.51 61.94
CA ALA A 255 -13.33 61.76 61.77
C ALA A 255 -12.54 61.76 60.45
N ALA A 256 -12.67 62.83 59.68
CA ALA A 256 -12.03 62.94 58.37
C ALA A 256 -10.50 62.80 58.45
N ASN A 257 -9.94 62.12 57.45
CA ASN A 257 -8.53 61.87 57.23
C ASN A 257 -7.83 60.97 58.28
N THR A 258 -8.53 60.38 59.27
CA THR A 258 -7.91 59.54 60.34
C THR A 258 -8.13 58.03 60.20
N THR A 259 -9.10 57.61 59.39
CA THR A 259 -9.62 56.23 59.37
C THR A 259 -9.07 55.41 58.21
N ASP A 260 -8.75 54.13 58.43
CA ASP A 260 -8.33 53.21 57.37
C ASP A 260 -9.47 52.27 56.95
N PHE A 261 -9.54 51.96 55.66
CA PHE A 261 -10.45 50.95 55.10
C PHE A 261 -9.65 49.95 54.25
N THR A 262 -9.72 48.68 54.63
CA THR A 262 -8.91 47.59 54.03
C THR A 262 -9.80 46.44 53.59
N VAL A 263 -9.57 45.92 52.38
CA VAL A 263 -10.05 44.62 51.92
C VAL A 263 -8.86 43.69 51.72
N GLY A 264 -8.79 42.66 52.56
CA GLY A 264 -7.68 41.71 52.66
C GLY A 264 -7.59 40.71 51.50
N LYS A 265 -6.55 39.87 51.54
CA LYS A 265 -6.19 39.00 50.42
C LYS A 265 -7.24 37.93 50.15
N ASN A 266 -7.52 37.68 48.88
CA ASN A 266 -8.61 36.80 48.42
C ASN A 266 -10.02 37.17 48.94
N ALA A 267 -10.20 38.27 49.68
CA ALA A 267 -11.47 38.59 50.32
C ALA A 267 -12.47 39.17 49.31
N THR A 268 -13.73 38.77 49.43
CA THR A 268 -14.85 39.27 48.62
C THR A 268 -15.66 40.29 49.43
N LEU A 269 -15.96 41.44 48.83
CA LEU A 269 -16.78 42.50 49.41
C LEU A 269 -17.77 43.03 48.37
N ASN A 270 -19.06 42.82 48.59
CA ASN A 270 -20.12 43.43 47.80
C ASN A 270 -20.86 44.49 48.64
N ILE A 271 -20.96 45.71 48.13
CA ILE A 271 -21.67 46.83 48.76
C ILE A 271 -22.74 47.35 47.79
N ASP A 272 -24.01 47.17 48.15
CA ASP A 272 -25.13 47.88 47.53
C ASP A 272 -25.46 49.11 48.36
N THR A 273 -25.32 50.31 47.80
CA THR A 273 -25.52 51.59 48.50
C THR A 273 -26.39 52.55 47.70
N VAL A 274 -27.10 53.46 48.36
CA VAL A 274 -27.67 54.65 47.68
C VAL A 274 -26.73 55.86 47.73
N SER A 275 -25.84 55.91 48.71
CA SER A 275 -25.02 57.08 49.08
C SER A 275 -23.53 56.89 48.78
N GLU A 276 -22.71 57.87 49.15
CA GLU A 276 -21.25 57.70 49.22
C GLU A 276 -20.87 56.66 50.28
N LEU A 277 -19.67 56.07 50.22
CA LEU A 277 -19.22 55.15 51.26
C LEU A 277 -18.83 55.86 52.56
N PHE A 278 -18.39 57.13 52.51
CA PHE A 278 -17.75 57.78 53.67
C PHE A 278 -18.36 59.15 54.00
N VAL A 279 -18.30 59.55 55.29
CA VAL A 279 -18.62 60.92 55.75
C VAL A 279 -17.56 61.95 55.35
N GLY A 280 -16.32 61.51 55.13
CA GLY A 280 -15.22 62.31 54.60
C GLY A 280 -14.03 61.42 54.26
N GLY A 281 -12.94 62.00 53.75
CA GLY A 281 -11.79 61.25 53.24
C GLY A 281 -11.17 60.24 54.20
N MET A 282 -10.98 59.00 53.77
CA MET A 282 -10.25 57.97 54.52
C MET A 282 -8.74 58.22 54.47
N SER A 283 -8.00 57.95 55.55
CA SER A 283 -6.53 58.03 55.57
C SER A 283 -5.93 57.14 54.49
N ASN A 284 -6.28 55.85 54.51
CA ASN A 284 -5.88 54.87 53.51
C ASN A 284 -7.10 54.05 53.07
N VAL A 285 -7.17 53.76 51.76
CA VAL A 285 -8.08 52.77 51.16
C VAL A 285 -7.24 51.73 50.45
N ILE A 286 -7.37 50.46 50.82
CA ILE A 286 -6.52 49.37 50.32
C ILE A 286 -7.38 48.19 49.87
N PHE A 287 -7.20 47.77 48.62
CA PHE A 287 -7.70 46.51 48.07
C PHE A 287 -6.50 45.60 47.81
N ASP A 288 -6.27 44.65 48.73
CA ASP A 288 -5.07 43.81 48.73
C ASP A 288 -5.15 42.66 47.69
N THR A 289 -4.03 41.99 47.43
CA THR A 289 -3.88 40.99 46.36
C THR A 289 -4.99 39.93 46.35
N ASN A 290 -5.47 39.59 45.16
CA ASN A 290 -6.57 38.64 44.91
C ASN A 290 -7.95 39.07 45.46
N SER A 291 -8.08 40.19 46.19
CA SER A 291 -9.39 40.67 46.67
C SER A 291 -10.38 40.93 45.53
N THR A 292 -11.68 40.93 45.84
CA THR A 292 -12.76 41.14 44.88
C THR A 292 -13.81 42.07 45.49
N THR A 293 -13.83 43.33 45.06
CA THR A 293 -14.78 44.32 45.55
C THR A 293 -15.76 44.77 44.47
N THR A 294 -17.05 44.74 44.78
CA THR A 294 -18.13 45.34 43.99
C THR A 294 -18.80 46.44 44.82
N ILE A 295 -18.91 47.66 44.28
CA ILE A 295 -19.65 48.78 44.90
C ILE A 295 -20.67 49.28 43.89
N ASN A 296 -21.95 49.05 44.16
CA ASN A 296 -23.07 49.49 43.35
C ASN A 296 -23.75 50.68 44.03
N ARG A 297 -23.52 51.89 43.54
CA ARG A 297 -24.31 53.07 43.94
C ARG A 297 -25.59 53.14 43.11
N THR A 298 -26.72 53.31 43.77
CA THR A 298 -28.06 53.42 43.15
C THR A 298 -28.68 54.81 43.26
N GLY A 299 -28.21 55.66 44.18
CA GLY A 299 -28.64 57.06 44.32
C GLY A 299 -27.76 58.05 43.54
N VAL A 300 -28.29 59.26 43.35
CA VAL A 300 -27.73 60.31 42.47
C VAL A 300 -27.10 61.49 43.22
N GLY A 301 -26.64 61.26 44.45
CA GLY A 301 -25.99 62.29 45.28
C GLY A 301 -24.72 62.88 44.65
N ALA A 302 -24.36 64.09 45.06
CA ALA A 302 -23.24 64.86 44.47
C ALA A 302 -21.88 64.61 45.15
N GLY A 303 -21.83 63.95 46.31
CA GLY A 303 -20.57 63.58 46.96
C GLY A 303 -19.91 62.40 46.24
N ALA A 304 -18.58 62.37 46.24
CA ALA A 304 -17.83 61.31 45.55
C ALA A 304 -18.01 59.95 46.23
N LEU A 305 -18.16 58.86 45.45
CA LEU A 305 -18.43 57.52 45.97
C LEU A 305 -17.40 57.08 47.02
N MET A 306 -16.13 57.38 46.77
CA MET A 306 -15.02 57.23 47.72
C MET A 306 -14.21 58.53 47.82
N GLU A 307 -14.12 59.08 49.04
CA GLU A 307 -13.19 60.16 49.37
C GLU A 307 -11.92 59.63 50.05
N VAL A 308 -10.75 60.17 49.68
CA VAL A 308 -9.43 59.68 50.11
C VAL A 308 -8.51 60.82 50.53
N ALA A 309 -7.83 60.69 51.67
CA ALA A 309 -6.89 61.66 52.18
C ALA A 309 -5.45 61.39 51.73
N LYS A 310 -4.87 60.23 52.06
CA LYS A 310 -3.44 59.96 51.79
C LYS A 310 -3.24 58.97 50.66
N ASN A 311 -3.70 57.73 50.82
CA ASN A 311 -3.42 56.65 49.88
C ASN A 311 -4.70 55.93 49.44
N PHE A 312 -4.83 55.71 48.14
CA PHE A 312 -5.73 54.72 47.55
C PHE A 312 -4.87 53.69 46.83
N THR A 313 -4.98 52.41 47.16
CA THR A 313 -4.11 51.37 46.57
C THR A 313 -4.94 50.15 46.17
N ILE A 314 -4.82 49.77 44.90
CA ILE A 314 -5.23 48.46 44.39
C ILE A 314 -3.95 47.67 44.12
N ASN A 315 -3.79 46.53 44.79
CA ASN A 315 -2.63 45.63 44.65
C ASN A 315 -2.80 44.63 43.50
N SER A 316 -1.71 43.96 43.14
CA SER A 316 -1.66 43.00 42.04
C SER A 316 -2.72 41.92 42.18
N ASN A 317 -3.40 41.62 41.08
CA ASN A 317 -4.48 40.64 40.98
C ASN A 317 -5.72 40.92 41.87
N ALA A 318 -5.84 42.10 42.48
CA ALA A 318 -7.09 42.56 43.11
C ALA A 318 -8.11 43.02 42.04
N SER A 319 -9.40 42.92 42.36
CA SER A 319 -10.50 43.39 41.52
C SER A 319 -11.33 44.45 42.22
N LEU A 320 -11.64 45.54 41.53
CA LEU A 320 -12.53 46.60 41.98
C LEU A 320 -13.49 47.03 40.86
N VAL A 321 -14.77 46.79 41.09
CA VAL A 321 -15.87 47.29 40.26
C VAL A 321 -16.61 48.34 41.10
N ALA A 322 -16.61 49.60 40.67
CA ALA A 322 -17.29 50.69 41.39
C ALA A 322 -18.12 51.52 40.40
N LYS A 323 -19.44 51.46 40.54
CA LYS A 323 -20.40 52.03 39.58
C LYS A 323 -21.44 52.91 40.25
N GLN A 324 -21.97 53.87 39.50
CA GLN A 324 -23.09 54.72 39.92
C GLN A 324 -24.06 54.97 38.75
N PRO A 325 -25.25 55.53 38.98
CA PRO A 325 -26.25 55.74 37.92
C PRO A 325 -25.90 56.95 37.05
N ALA A 326 -26.17 56.88 35.75
CA ALA A 326 -25.82 57.93 34.75
C ALA A 326 -26.41 59.33 34.99
N ALA A 327 -27.28 59.50 35.99
CA ALA A 327 -27.80 60.79 36.46
C ALA A 327 -27.01 61.39 37.64
N ALA A 328 -26.05 60.66 38.23
CA ALA A 328 -25.21 61.14 39.32
C ALA A 328 -24.14 62.13 38.83
N THR A 329 -23.94 63.20 39.59
CA THR A 329 -22.93 64.24 39.30
C THR A 329 -21.62 64.04 40.09
N ALA A 330 -21.58 63.04 40.96
CA ALA A 330 -20.45 62.63 41.79
C ALA A 330 -19.23 62.13 41.01
N HIS A 331 -18.03 62.26 41.58
CA HIS A 331 -16.85 61.50 41.13
C HIS A 331 -16.85 60.09 41.74
N ILE A 332 -16.11 59.14 41.15
CA ILE A 332 -15.93 57.81 41.77
C ILE A 332 -14.89 57.89 42.89
N ILE A 333 -13.70 58.41 42.61
CA ILE A 333 -12.65 58.66 43.61
C ILE A 333 -12.31 60.14 43.62
N ARG A 334 -12.33 60.74 44.81
CA ARG A 334 -11.91 62.12 45.05
C ARG A 334 -10.89 62.19 46.16
N THR A 335 -9.78 62.91 45.95
CA THR A 335 -8.84 63.20 47.04
C THR A 335 -9.27 64.43 47.83
N THR A 336 -9.04 64.44 49.15
CA THR A 336 -9.49 65.49 50.08
C THR A 336 -8.38 66.41 50.59
N VAL A 337 -7.10 66.01 50.42
CA VAL A 337 -5.93 66.83 50.78
C VAL A 337 -4.84 66.74 49.71
N ALA A 338 -3.95 67.73 49.68
CA ALA A 338 -2.84 67.77 48.74
C ALA A 338 -1.75 66.73 49.08
N ASN A 339 -1.05 66.29 48.04
CA ASN A 339 -0.04 65.23 48.00
C ASN A 339 -0.58 63.81 48.30
N ALA A 340 -1.88 63.61 48.08
CA ALA A 340 -2.49 62.28 48.01
C ALA A 340 -1.90 61.44 46.87
N THR A 341 -1.83 60.12 47.06
CA THR A 341 -1.33 59.14 46.08
C THR A 341 -2.39 58.07 45.80
N ILE A 342 -2.59 57.77 44.52
CA ILE A 342 -3.45 56.69 44.03
C ILE A 342 -2.55 55.69 43.30
N ASN A 343 -2.61 54.40 43.65
CA ASN A 343 -1.82 53.33 43.06
C ASN A 343 -2.73 52.25 42.50
N ILE A 344 -2.51 51.88 41.24
CA ILE A 344 -3.26 50.84 40.53
C ILE A 344 -2.21 49.89 39.96
N ASN A 345 -1.95 48.79 40.67
CA ASN A 345 -0.83 47.88 40.43
C ASN A 345 -1.36 46.56 39.85
N ASP A 346 -1.19 46.31 38.55
CA ASP A 346 -1.68 45.12 37.80
C ASP A 346 -2.97 44.48 38.39
N PRO A 347 -4.08 45.23 38.50
CA PRO A 347 -5.32 44.69 39.04
C PRO A 347 -5.95 43.71 38.05
N ARG A 348 -6.49 42.62 38.60
CA ARG A 348 -7.19 41.55 37.88
C ARG A 348 -8.34 42.08 37.04
N LYS A 349 -9.11 43.00 37.63
CA LYS A 349 -10.20 43.72 36.95
C LYS A 349 -10.45 45.05 37.63
N LEU A 350 -10.30 46.14 36.89
CA LEU A 350 -10.81 47.45 37.28
C LEU A 350 -12.01 47.79 36.40
N ASP A 351 -13.08 48.29 37.00
CA ASP A 351 -14.20 48.90 36.28
C ASP A 351 -14.77 50.03 37.13
N LEU A 352 -14.16 51.22 37.01
CA LEU A 352 -14.58 52.44 37.69
C LEU A 352 -15.45 53.25 36.73
N ASP A 353 -16.77 53.26 36.94
CA ASP A 353 -17.73 53.93 36.05
C ASP A 353 -18.40 55.11 36.75
N ALA A 354 -17.93 56.32 36.45
CA ALA A 354 -18.55 57.54 36.95
C ALA A 354 -19.86 57.89 36.24
N SER A 355 -20.15 57.27 35.09
CA SER A 355 -21.41 57.29 34.32
C SER A 355 -21.91 58.67 33.83
N GLY A 356 -22.53 58.74 32.65
CA GLY A 356 -23.18 59.97 32.18
C GLY A 356 -22.25 61.15 31.81
N THR A 357 -22.86 62.31 31.54
CA THR A 357 -22.30 63.38 30.69
C THR A 357 -21.93 64.68 31.41
N GLY A 358 -22.08 64.76 32.74
CA GLY A 358 -21.88 65.99 33.53
C GLY A 358 -20.42 66.39 33.80
N ALA A 359 -20.17 67.11 34.89
CA ALA A 359 -18.81 67.46 35.35
C ALA A 359 -18.09 66.33 36.11
N ASN A 360 -18.78 65.23 36.36
CA ASN A 360 -18.29 64.02 37.02
C ASN A 360 -17.11 63.36 36.27
N ARG A 361 -16.28 62.58 36.99
CA ARG A 361 -15.05 61.94 36.49
C ARG A 361 -14.75 60.68 37.32
N VAL A 362 -13.96 59.75 36.79
CA VAL A 362 -13.42 58.65 37.61
C VAL A 362 -12.56 59.20 38.75
N PHE A 363 -11.64 60.12 38.44
CA PHE A 363 -10.71 60.72 39.40
C PHE A 363 -10.87 62.24 39.49
N SER A 364 -10.74 62.78 40.71
CA SER A 364 -10.81 64.22 41.01
C SER A 364 -9.88 64.57 42.17
N ALA A 365 -9.12 65.65 42.05
CA ALA A 365 -8.03 65.98 42.97
C ALA A 365 -8.30 67.24 43.81
N TYR A 366 -8.06 67.17 45.12
CA TYR A 366 -7.91 68.35 45.97
C TYR A 366 -6.41 68.70 46.09
N GLY A 367 -6.00 69.84 45.51
CA GLY A 367 -4.58 70.17 45.38
C GLY A 367 -3.86 69.20 44.45
N LYS A 368 -2.54 69.03 44.63
CA LYS A 368 -1.73 68.09 43.84
C LYS A 368 -2.00 66.65 44.27
N THR A 369 -2.31 65.75 43.35
CA THR A 369 -2.47 64.30 43.55
C THR A 369 -1.64 63.56 42.51
N THR A 370 -1.01 62.46 42.92
CA THR A 370 -0.26 61.56 42.03
C THR A 370 -1.09 60.30 41.81
N ILE A 371 -1.25 59.87 40.56
CA ILE A 371 -1.94 58.62 40.18
C ILE A 371 -0.96 57.75 39.40
N ASN A 372 -0.64 56.58 39.93
CA ASN A 372 0.28 55.61 39.35
C ASN A 372 -0.53 54.45 38.76
N PHE A 373 -0.39 54.23 37.46
CA PHE A 373 -0.93 53.10 36.72
C PHE A 373 0.26 52.19 36.40
N ASN A 374 0.42 51.09 37.13
CA ASN A 374 1.63 50.28 37.13
C ASN A 374 1.35 48.88 36.55
N ASN A 375 2.06 48.52 35.48
CA ASN A 375 2.08 47.20 34.85
C ASN A 375 0.69 46.70 34.42
N LEU A 376 -0.13 47.58 33.82
CA LEU A 376 -1.48 47.22 33.38
C LEU A 376 -1.42 46.38 32.11
N SER A 377 -1.95 45.16 32.17
CA SER A 377 -1.99 44.28 31.00
C SER A 377 -2.89 44.85 29.88
N GLU A 378 -4.03 45.44 30.25
CA GLU A 378 -4.92 46.24 29.41
C GLU A 378 -5.43 47.45 30.22
N ILE A 379 -5.54 48.63 29.59
CA ILE A 379 -6.32 49.76 30.09
C ILE A 379 -7.23 50.34 29.00
N GLY A 380 -8.52 50.39 29.29
CA GLY A 380 -9.55 51.03 28.47
C GLY A 380 -10.05 52.33 29.11
N VAL A 381 -10.22 53.37 28.30
CA VAL A 381 -10.74 54.68 28.71
C VAL A 381 -11.96 55.05 27.86
N PHE A 382 -13.06 55.37 28.53
CA PHE A 382 -14.32 55.77 27.92
C PHE A 382 -14.57 57.25 28.18
N ASN A 383 -14.84 58.01 27.12
CA ASN A 383 -15.19 59.43 27.21
C ASN A 383 -16.71 59.65 27.24
N ALA A 384 -17.14 60.88 27.53
CA ALA A 384 -18.55 61.26 27.68
C ALA A 384 -19.45 61.05 26.45
N THR A 385 -18.87 60.80 25.27
CA THR A 385 -19.61 60.51 24.03
C THR A 385 -19.75 59.03 23.73
N ASN A 386 -19.05 58.15 24.46
CA ASN A 386 -19.11 56.70 24.23
C ASN A 386 -20.46 56.13 24.69
N LYS A 387 -21.00 55.19 23.90
CA LYS A 387 -22.30 54.51 24.12
C LYS A 387 -22.19 52.99 23.92
N THR A 388 -20.98 52.45 24.04
CA THR A 388 -20.64 51.05 23.78
C THR A 388 -19.72 50.53 24.88
N GLU A 389 -19.63 49.20 25.04
CA GLU A 389 -18.63 48.57 25.92
C GLU A 389 -17.21 48.55 25.30
N THR A 390 -17.03 49.04 24.07
CA THR A 390 -15.71 49.23 23.46
C THR A 390 -15.10 50.55 23.97
N PRO A 391 -13.87 50.57 24.53
CA PRO A 391 -13.22 51.79 24.99
C PRO A 391 -13.05 52.84 23.87
N THR A 392 -13.05 54.12 24.24
CA THR A 392 -12.74 55.21 23.30
C THR A 392 -11.25 55.22 22.95
N LEU A 393 -10.40 54.88 23.93
CA LEU A 393 -8.96 54.68 23.80
C LEU A 393 -8.60 53.42 24.60
N ALA A 394 -7.67 52.61 24.08
CA ALA A 394 -7.21 51.38 24.73
C ALA A 394 -5.71 51.19 24.52
N TRP A 395 -5.02 50.63 25.53
CA TRP A 395 -3.58 50.36 25.52
C TRP A 395 -3.26 49.07 26.27
N GLN A 396 -2.38 48.23 25.71
CA GLN A 396 -1.85 47.04 26.38
C GLN A 396 -0.46 47.32 26.99
N ASP A 397 -0.04 46.47 27.94
CA ASP A 397 1.29 46.48 28.58
C ASP A 397 1.70 47.91 29.03
N ALA A 398 0.80 48.61 29.73
CA ALA A 398 0.87 50.04 30.01
C ALA A 398 1.35 50.38 31.43
N THR A 399 2.33 51.28 31.54
CA THR A 399 2.84 51.81 32.82
C THR A 399 3.06 53.31 32.72
N PHE A 400 2.36 54.11 33.53
CA PHE A 400 2.42 55.57 33.48
C PHE A 400 1.99 56.25 34.80
N GLN A 401 2.46 57.47 35.01
CA GLN A 401 2.06 58.33 36.13
C GLN A 401 1.30 59.54 35.61
N VAL A 402 0.24 59.95 36.30
CA VAL A 402 -0.49 61.20 36.07
C VAL A 402 -0.40 62.07 37.32
N VAL A 403 -0.08 63.34 37.15
CA VAL A 403 -0.13 64.35 38.22
C VAL A 403 -1.28 65.29 37.94
N GLN A 404 -2.25 65.34 38.85
CA GLN A 404 -3.43 66.21 38.76
C GLN A 404 -3.38 67.27 39.86
N ALA A 405 -3.60 68.54 39.51
CA ALA A 405 -3.83 69.61 40.48
C ALA A 405 -5.33 69.96 40.55
N SER A 406 -5.73 70.67 41.61
CA SER A 406 -7.10 71.16 41.80
C SER A 406 -7.64 71.87 40.55
N ALA A 407 -8.83 71.47 40.10
CA ALA A 407 -9.48 71.95 38.88
C ALA A 407 -8.70 71.79 37.55
N GLN A 408 -7.56 71.09 37.53
CA GLN A 408 -6.77 70.84 36.31
C GLN A 408 -7.06 69.47 35.69
N ALA A 409 -6.68 69.32 34.42
CA ALA A 409 -7.00 68.16 33.59
C ALA A 409 -6.20 66.88 33.94
N GLY A 410 -5.10 67.01 34.68
CA GLY A 410 -4.11 65.94 34.86
C GLY A 410 -3.06 65.95 33.74
N ILE A 411 -1.80 65.69 34.09
CA ILE A 411 -0.67 65.65 33.14
C ILE A 411 0.00 64.28 33.24
N VAL A 412 0.05 63.53 32.14
CA VAL A 412 0.85 62.30 32.05
C VAL A 412 2.33 62.66 32.10
N GLN A 413 3.08 62.03 32.99
CA GLN A 413 4.51 62.30 33.16
C GLN A 413 5.35 61.65 32.06
N THR A 414 6.56 62.18 31.85
CA THR A 414 7.53 61.67 30.87
C THR A 414 7.98 60.25 31.23
N GLY A 415 8.07 59.37 30.22
CA GLY A 415 8.46 57.97 30.42
C GLY A 415 7.28 56.99 30.55
N ALA A 416 6.07 57.42 30.15
CA ALA A 416 4.92 56.53 30.04
C ALA A 416 5.10 55.48 28.93
N ILE A 417 4.77 54.22 29.25
CA ILE A 417 4.90 53.05 28.38
C ILE A 417 3.49 52.55 28.00
N SER A 418 3.31 52.12 26.74
CA SER A 418 2.07 51.50 26.24
C SER A 418 2.32 50.82 24.88
N SER A 419 1.46 49.87 24.50
CA SER A 419 1.53 49.14 23.22
C SER A 419 1.62 50.01 21.95
N THR A 420 1.09 51.23 21.96
CA THR A 420 1.14 52.19 20.84
C THR A 420 2.09 53.37 21.10
N ASN A 421 2.70 53.47 22.29
CA ASN A 421 3.56 54.56 22.75
C ASN A 421 2.98 55.99 22.67
N ASP A 422 1.67 56.14 22.43
CA ASP A 422 0.98 57.43 22.30
C ASP A 422 0.14 57.82 23.54
N ILE A 423 0.15 56.99 24.59
CA ILE A 423 -0.61 57.24 25.84
C ILE A 423 -0.25 58.60 26.47
N GLN A 424 1.01 59.05 26.37
CA GLN A 424 1.45 60.34 26.94
C GLN A 424 0.80 61.56 26.26
N THR A 425 0.38 61.44 25.00
CA THR A 425 -0.25 62.55 24.25
C THR A 425 -1.76 62.39 24.07
N LYS A 426 -2.30 61.17 24.21
CA LYS A 426 -3.73 60.87 24.05
C LYS A 426 -4.50 60.65 25.36
N PHE A 427 -3.87 60.25 26.47
CA PHE A 427 -4.59 60.03 27.73
C PHE A 427 -4.91 61.37 28.41
N VAL A 428 -6.20 61.69 28.54
CA VAL A 428 -6.70 62.89 29.22
C VAL A 428 -7.59 62.47 30.40
N LEU A 429 -7.06 62.59 31.62
CA LEU A 429 -7.77 62.19 32.85
C LEU A 429 -9.08 62.95 33.06
N ALA A 430 -9.18 64.18 32.54
CA ALA A 430 -10.38 65.01 32.59
C ALA A 430 -11.60 64.40 31.88
N ASP A 431 -11.36 63.65 30.80
CA ASP A 431 -12.39 63.15 29.89
C ASP A 431 -12.81 61.72 30.23
N ALA A 432 -12.03 61.04 31.08
CA ALA A 432 -12.28 59.68 31.53
C ALA A 432 -13.54 59.60 32.42
N LYS A 433 -14.64 59.14 31.82
CA LYS A 433 -15.91 58.84 32.50
C LYS A 433 -15.93 57.44 33.10
N ARG A 434 -15.36 56.48 32.39
CA ARG A 434 -15.12 55.12 32.87
C ARG A 434 -13.70 54.71 32.51
N ILE A 435 -13.03 54.03 33.44
CA ILE A 435 -11.72 53.42 33.24
C ILE A 435 -11.86 51.94 33.58
N THR A 436 -11.49 51.09 32.63
CA THR A 436 -11.44 49.64 32.80
C THR A 436 -10.01 49.15 32.70
N THR A 437 -9.69 48.05 33.37
CA THR A 437 -8.47 47.27 33.13
C THR A 437 -8.79 45.79 33.21
N THR A 438 -8.08 45.00 32.40
CA THR A 438 -8.14 43.54 32.42
C THR A 438 -6.75 43.03 32.79
N GLY A 439 -6.66 42.11 33.75
CA GLY A 439 -5.40 41.55 34.23
C GLY A 439 -4.82 40.47 33.33
N THR A 440 -3.57 40.07 33.60
CA THR A 440 -2.90 38.96 32.90
C THR A 440 -3.73 37.67 32.90
N ALA A 441 -4.35 37.34 34.03
CA ALA A 441 -5.14 36.14 34.24
C ALA A 441 -6.38 36.06 33.32
N GLU A 442 -7.23 37.08 33.30
CA GLU A 442 -8.44 37.14 32.47
C GLU A 442 -8.12 37.14 30.98
N ILE A 443 -7.06 37.82 30.55
CA ILE A 443 -6.60 37.81 29.16
C ILE A 443 -6.14 36.40 28.75
N ALA A 444 -5.40 35.71 29.63
CA ALA A 444 -4.98 34.33 29.40
C ALA A 444 -6.17 33.35 29.42
N GLN A 445 -7.11 33.47 30.37
CA GLN A 445 -8.33 32.67 30.43
C GLN A 445 -9.17 32.84 29.16
N LYS A 446 -9.39 34.09 28.70
CA LYS A 446 -10.09 34.36 27.45
C LYS A 446 -9.41 33.66 26.26
N ALA A 447 -8.08 33.74 26.16
CA ALA A 447 -7.34 33.09 25.08
C ALA A 447 -7.40 31.55 25.12
N VAL A 448 -7.31 30.94 26.31
CA VAL A 448 -7.47 29.48 26.48
C VAL A 448 -8.90 29.05 26.15
N ASN A 449 -9.91 29.75 26.69
CA ASN A 449 -11.32 29.53 26.37
C ASN A 449 -11.60 29.60 24.87
N GLU A 450 -11.01 30.56 24.15
CA GLU A 450 -11.21 30.74 22.71
C GLU A 450 -10.64 29.60 21.83
N LEU A 451 -9.90 28.65 22.40
CA LEU A 451 -9.51 27.38 21.75
C LEU A 451 -10.67 26.36 21.71
N PHE A 452 -11.63 26.47 22.62
CA PHE A 452 -12.72 25.52 22.81
C PHE A 452 -14.03 25.99 22.18
N THR A 453 -14.90 25.03 21.88
CA THR A 453 -16.25 25.27 21.37
C THR A 453 -17.02 26.19 22.32
N ASN A 454 -17.83 27.10 21.76
CA ASN A 454 -18.58 28.14 22.51
C ASN A 454 -17.73 29.09 23.39
N ASN A 455 -16.39 29.06 23.27
CA ASN A 455 -15.45 29.73 24.18
C ASN A 455 -15.51 29.21 25.62
N ASP A 456 -15.70 27.90 25.81
CA ASP A 456 -15.84 27.27 27.13
C ASP A 456 -15.04 25.96 27.22
N THR A 457 -14.07 25.90 28.14
CA THR A 457 -13.19 24.73 28.35
C THR A 457 -13.97 23.51 28.86
N ALA A 458 -15.15 23.71 29.46
CA ALA A 458 -16.03 22.63 29.90
C ALA A 458 -16.72 21.86 28.75
N THR A 459 -16.59 22.30 27.50
CA THR A 459 -17.10 21.57 26.33
C THR A 459 -16.25 20.36 25.92
N ASP A 460 -15.03 20.22 26.46
CA ASP A 460 -14.00 19.22 26.11
C ASP A 460 -13.82 19.00 24.59
N THR A 461 -14.06 20.04 23.80
CA THR A 461 -14.03 19.98 22.33
C THR A 461 -13.45 21.27 21.77
N ILE A 462 -12.33 21.17 21.03
CA ILE A 462 -11.72 22.33 20.36
C ILE A 462 -12.53 22.76 19.13
N LYS A 463 -12.46 24.05 18.77
CA LYS A 463 -13.00 24.54 17.50
C LYS A 463 -12.22 23.96 16.32
N ASP A 464 -12.86 23.84 15.15
CA ASP A 464 -12.17 23.54 13.88
C ASP A 464 -11.04 24.53 13.59
N THR A 465 -11.26 25.82 13.90
CA THR A 465 -10.26 26.90 13.76
C THR A 465 -9.07 26.81 14.72
N THR A 466 -9.10 25.93 15.72
CA THR A 466 -8.01 25.77 16.68
C THR A 466 -6.83 25.05 16.03
N THR A 467 -5.65 25.64 16.17
CA THR A 467 -4.38 25.22 15.58
C THR A 467 -3.26 25.29 16.61
N GLN A 468 -2.10 24.71 16.30
CA GLN A 468 -0.92 24.82 17.15
C GLN A 468 -0.58 26.29 17.45
N ALA A 469 -0.59 27.16 16.43
CA ALA A 469 -0.28 28.58 16.60
C ALA A 469 -1.24 29.32 17.55
N SER A 470 -2.52 28.92 17.63
CA SER A 470 -3.44 29.48 18.64
C SER A 470 -3.17 28.94 20.05
N ILE A 471 -2.77 27.67 20.19
CA ILE A 471 -2.35 27.10 21.48
C ILE A 471 -1.06 27.79 21.94
N ASP A 472 -0.08 27.98 21.07
CA ASP A 472 1.18 28.67 21.36
C ASP A 472 0.95 30.14 21.76
N ALA A 473 0.00 30.83 21.12
CA ALA A 473 -0.38 32.18 21.47
C ALA A 473 -1.06 32.26 22.86
N ALA A 474 -1.95 31.32 23.18
CA ALA A 474 -2.52 31.19 24.52
C ALA A 474 -1.43 30.83 25.55
N GLN A 475 -0.50 29.94 25.22
CA GLN A 475 0.65 29.56 26.05
C GLN A 475 1.52 30.76 26.42
N ALA A 476 1.73 31.71 25.50
CA ALA A 476 2.48 32.94 25.76
C ALA A 476 1.75 33.85 26.78
N LEU A 477 0.42 33.91 26.74
CA LEU A 477 -0.40 34.67 27.69
C LEU A 477 -0.48 33.98 29.06
N VAL A 478 -0.74 32.67 29.10
CA VAL A 478 -0.65 31.84 30.32
C VAL A 478 0.75 31.97 30.95
N ASN A 479 1.79 32.17 30.15
CA ASN A 479 3.13 32.40 30.68
C ASN A 479 3.33 33.74 31.40
N LYS A 480 2.61 34.80 31.02
CA LYS A 480 2.60 36.10 31.73
C LYS A 480 1.89 36.04 33.10
N VAL A 481 1.02 35.07 33.34
CA VAL A 481 0.25 34.97 34.60
C VAL A 481 1.18 34.75 35.80
N THR A 482 1.02 35.56 36.84
CA THR A 482 1.89 35.57 38.03
C THR A 482 1.34 34.76 39.21
N ASP A 483 0.03 34.58 39.31
CA ASP A 483 -0.59 33.71 40.32
C ASP A 483 -0.35 32.22 39.97
N PRO A 484 0.30 31.42 40.84
CA PRO A 484 0.64 30.03 40.52
C PRO A 484 -0.57 29.10 40.38
N ALA A 485 -1.66 29.35 41.12
CA ALA A 485 -2.84 28.49 41.10
C ALA A 485 -3.65 28.73 39.83
N THR A 486 -3.89 30.00 39.48
CA THR A 486 -4.54 30.38 38.22
C THR A 486 -3.72 29.92 37.01
N LYS A 487 -2.38 30.09 37.04
CA LYS A 487 -1.50 29.60 35.95
C LYS A 487 -1.56 28.07 35.80
N ALA A 488 -1.60 27.31 36.89
CA ALA A 488 -1.71 25.86 36.83
C ALA A 488 -3.07 25.38 36.29
N ALA A 489 -4.17 26.05 36.64
CA ALA A 489 -5.49 25.75 36.09
C ALA A 489 -5.55 26.03 34.58
N LEU A 490 -5.07 27.21 34.16
CA LEU A 490 -4.98 27.60 32.74
C LEU A 490 -4.09 26.66 31.93
N GLN A 491 -2.96 26.23 32.49
CA GLN A 491 -2.06 25.27 31.84
C GLN A 491 -2.75 23.93 31.62
N LYS A 492 -3.48 23.40 32.61
CA LYS A 492 -4.22 22.13 32.47
C LYS A 492 -5.24 22.18 31.32
N ASP A 493 -6.01 23.26 31.21
CA ASP A 493 -7.02 23.39 30.16
C ASP A 493 -6.37 23.61 28.77
N LEU A 494 -5.21 24.27 28.73
CA LEU A 494 -4.38 24.41 27.53
C LEU A 494 -3.74 23.09 27.09
N ASP A 495 -3.25 22.29 28.03
CA ASP A 495 -2.71 20.94 27.80
C ASP A 495 -3.82 20.03 27.24
N ARG A 496 -5.05 20.13 27.74
CA ARG A 496 -6.21 19.40 27.19
C ARG A 496 -6.59 19.86 25.78
N ALA A 497 -6.47 21.15 25.47
CA ALA A 497 -6.64 21.65 24.10
C ALA A 497 -5.58 21.06 23.14
N GLN A 498 -4.35 20.83 23.63
CA GLN A 498 -3.28 20.17 22.86
C GLN A 498 -3.57 18.68 22.65
N GLU A 499 -4.06 17.95 23.65
CA GLU A 499 -4.52 16.57 23.51
C GLU A 499 -5.62 16.47 22.44
N LEU A 500 -6.67 17.28 22.55
CA LEU A 500 -7.79 17.32 21.60
C LEU A 500 -7.35 17.69 20.18
N LEU A 501 -6.35 18.57 20.02
CA LEU A 501 -5.75 18.87 18.72
C LEU A 501 -5.03 17.64 18.13
N ASN A 502 -4.29 16.91 18.97
CA ASN A 502 -3.58 15.69 18.56
C ASN A 502 -4.57 14.57 18.20
N GLU A 503 -5.63 14.36 19.01
CA GLU A 503 -6.73 13.44 18.74
C GLU A 503 -7.41 13.74 17.39
N ARG A 504 -7.81 15.00 17.16
CA ARG A 504 -8.44 15.44 15.91
C ARG A 504 -7.53 15.23 14.68
N ASN A 505 -6.23 15.54 14.82
CA ASN A 505 -5.27 15.36 13.73
C ASN A 505 -5.05 13.87 13.42
N ALA A 506 -5.03 13.00 14.43
CA ALA A 506 -4.96 11.54 14.26
C ALA A 506 -6.24 10.98 13.60
N ALA A 507 -7.42 11.45 14.00
CA ALA A 507 -8.70 11.05 13.41
C ALA A 507 -8.84 11.45 11.94
N ASN A 508 -8.42 12.67 11.58
CA ASN A 508 -8.34 13.10 10.17
C ASN A 508 -7.37 12.20 9.39
N SER A 509 -6.18 11.91 9.94
CA SER A 509 -5.19 11.04 9.31
C SER A 509 -5.71 9.61 9.06
N GLU A 510 -6.57 9.08 9.94
CA GLU A 510 -7.25 7.79 9.73
C GLU A 510 -8.31 7.88 8.63
N LYS A 511 -9.12 8.93 8.62
CA LYS A 511 -10.13 9.18 7.58
C LYS A 511 -9.50 9.28 6.18
N ASP A 512 -8.34 9.91 6.07
CA ASP A 512 -7.60 10.04 4.81
C ASP A 512 -7.04 8.67 4.35
N ARG A 513 -6.54 7.84 5.28
CA ARG A 513 -6.14 6.45 4.98
C ARG A 513 -7.32 5.61 4.50
N GLN A 514 -8.49 5.72 5.15
CA GLN A 514 -9.72 5.02 4.74
C GLN A 514 -10.20 5.47 3.35
N ALA A 515 -10.20 6.77 3.08
CA ALA A 515 -10.61 7.32 1.79
C ALA A 515 -9.67 6.87 0.66
N ALA A 516 -8.36 6.86 0.91
CA ALA A 516 -7.38 6.32 -0.04
C ALA A 516 -7.58 4.82 -0.26
N ALA A 517 -7.65 4.00 0.81
CA ALA A 517 -7.84 2.55 0.74
C ALA A 517 -9.08 2.16 -0.04
N LEU A 518 -10.22 2.84 0.21
CA LEU A 518 -11.45 2.68 -0.56
C LEU A 518 -11.26 3.01 -2.05
N LYS A 519 -10.52 4.09 -2.37
CA LYS A 519 -10.31 4.53 -3.76
C LYS A 519 -9.53 3.49 -4.58
N ALA A 520 -8.52 2.82 -4.01
CA ALA A 520 -7.85 1.72 -4.71
C ALA A 520 -8.75 0.51 -4.92
N VAL A 521 -9.33 -0.02 -3.83
CA VAL A 521 -10.14 -1.25 -3.88
C VAL A 521 -11.27 -1.08 -4.89
N ASN A 522 -11.87 0.12 -4.96
CA ASN A 522 -12.80 0.50 -6.02
C ASN A 522 -12.16 0.52 -7.42
N GLU A 523 -11.05 1.26 -7.62
CA GLU A 523 -10.36 1.37 -8.93
C GLU A 523 -9.81 0.04 -9.49
N LEU A 524 -9.89 -1.08 -8.74
CA LEU A 524 -9.58 -2.43 -9.25
C LEU A 524 -10.69 -2.98 -10.16
N PHE A 525 -11.94 -2.57 -9.92
CA PHE A 525 -13.14 -3.09 -10.57
C PHE A 525 -13.67 -2.16 -11.65
N ASN A 526 -14.46 -2.72 -12.57
CA ASN A 526 -15.11 -1.92 -13.61
C ASN A 526 -16.05 -0.87 -13.00
N ASN A 527 -16.10 0.31 -13.63
CA ASN A 527 -16.83 1.50 -13.15
C ASN A 527 -16.46 1.93 -11.71
N ASP A 528 -15.28 1.56 -11.22
CA ASP A 528 -14.78 1.85 -9.87
C ASP A 528 -15.71 1.31 -8.76
N GLN A 529 -16.29 0.11 -8.96
CA GLN A 529 -17.24 -0.50 -8.02
C GLN A 529 -17.06 -2.02 -7.86
N PRO A 530 -16.71 -2.53 -6.66
CA PRO A 530 -16.64 -3.96 -6.36
C PRO A 530 -17.93 -4.73 -6.65
N SER A 531 -19.09 -4.06 -6.53
CA SER A 531 -20.41 -4.60 -6.87
C SER A 531 -20.62 -4.93 -8.36
N THR A 532 -19.66 -4.63 -9.24
CA THR A 532 -19.68 -5.14 -10.63
C THR A 532 -19.20 -6.59 -10.76
N ASP A 533 -18.55 -7.13 -9.72
CA ASP A 533 -17.94 -8.47 -9.70
C ASP A 533 -16.99 -8.76 -10.88
N ALA A 534 -16.43 -7.71 -11.48
CA ALA A 534 -15.56 -7.79 -12.65
C ALA A 534 -14.41 -6.79 -12.53
N ILE A 535 -13.18 -7.29 -12.56
CA ILE A 535 -11.94 -6.49 -12.59
C ILE A 535 -11.75 -5.77 -13.93
N LYS A 536 -11.05 -4.63 -13.92
CA LYS A 536 -10.61 -3.95 -15.17
C LYS A 536 -9.51 -4.77 -15.86
N ASP A 537 -9.38 -4.70 -17.19
CA ASP A 537 -8.32 -5.39 -17.95
C ASP A 537 -6.90 -5.08 -17.45
N ILE A 538 -6.69 -3.82 -17.04
CA ILE A 538 -5.48 -3.28 -16.41
C ILE A 538 -5.15 -3.86 -15.02
N THR A 539 -5.84 -4.92 -14.58
CA THR A 539 -5.61 -5.62 -13.30
C THR A 539 -4.46 -6.60 -13.37
N ASN A 540 -3.37 -6.31 -12.64
CA ASN A 540 -2.29 -7.25 -12.31
C ASN A 540 -2.19 -7.43 -10.78
N GLN A 541 -1.16 -8.19 -10.37
CA GLN A 541 -0.84 -8.49 -8.99
C GLN A 541 -0.32 -7.31 -8.17
N GLU A 542 0.53 -6.41 -8.72
CA GLU A 542 0.96 -5.23 -7.93
C GLU A 542 -0.28 -4.46 -7.54
N ALA A 543 -1.26 -4.33 -8.45
CA ALA A 543 -2.52 -3.70 -8.10
C ALA A 543 -3.56 -4.56 -7.37
N ILE A 544 -3.06 -5.47 -6.55
CA ILE A 544 -3.67 -5.95 -5.32
C ILE A 544 -2.66 -5.75 -4.17
N ASP A 545 -1.38 -6.03 -4.43
CA ASP A 545 -0.26 -5.91 -3.48
C ASP A 545 -0.05 -4.50 -2.90
N ALA A 546 -0.58 -3.42 -3.49
CA ALA A 546 -0.55 -2.11 -2.86
C ALA A 546 -1.85 -1.69 -2.19
N ALA A 547 -3.05 -1.92 -2.73
CA ALA A 547 -4.32 -1.77 -2.02
C ALA A 547 -4.23 -2.47 -0.68
N GLN A 548 -3.60 -3.65 -0.65
CA GLN A 548 -3.23 -4.36 0.56
C GLN A 548 -2.48 -3.48 1.56
N LYS A 549 -1.49 -2.67 1.16
CA LYS A 549 -0.65 -1.82 2.02
C LYS A 549 -1.42 -0.67 2.72
N LEU A 550 -2.39 0.03 2.10
CA LEU A 550 -3.24 1.02 2.83
C LEU A 550 -4.51 0.41 3.41
N VAL A 551 -5.06 -0.68 2.86
CA VAL A 551 -5.98 -1.53 3.64
C VAL A 551 -5.26 -1.98 4.92
N ASP A 552 -3.94 -2.23 4.86
CA ASP A 552 -3.14 -2.52 6.03
C ASP A 552 -2.89 -1.34 6.96
N ALA A 553 -2.77 -0.13 6.42
CA ALA A 553 -2.57 1.10 7.19
C ALA A 553 -3.86 1.71 7.77
N VAL A 554 -5.05 1.32 7.30
CA VAL A 554 -6.34 1.62 7.95
C VAL A 554 -6.34 0.98 9.34
N THR A 555 -6.64 1.77 10.36
CA THR A 555 -6.64 1.33 11.76
C THR A 555 -8.04 1.02 12.31
N ASP A 556 -9.10 1.48 11.65
CA ASP A 556 -10.47 1.01 11.91
C ASP A 556 -10.64 -0.45 11.46
N PRO A 557 -10.95 -1.39 12.38
CA PRO A 557 -11.01 -2.81 12.06
C PRO A 557 -12.25 -3.20 11.23
N VAL A 558 -13.32 -2.39 11.25
CA VAL A 558 -14.55 -2.64 10.49
C VAL A 558 -14.36 -2.20 9.04
N VAL A 559 -13.81 -1.01 8.82
CA VAL A 559 -13.48 -0.50 7.48
C VAL A 559 -12.40 -1.37 6.83
N LYS A 560 -11.34 -1.72 7.57
CA LYS A 560 -10.31 -2.64 7.07
C LYS A 560 -10.88 -3.99 6.65
N ALA A 561 -11.74 -4.61 7.47
CA ALA A 561 -12.34 -5.90 7.13
C ALA A 561 -13.27 -5.85 5.90
N ALA A 562 -14.00 -4.75 5.71
CA ALA A 562 -14.84 -4.55 4.52
C ALA A 562 -13.98 -4.41 3.25
N LEU A 563 -12.94 -3.56 3.29
CA LEU A 563 -12.05 -3.34 2.15
C LEU A 563 -11.20 -4.57 1.82
N GLN A 564 -10.74 -5.32 2.82
CA GLN A 564 -10.00 -6.57 2.62
C GLN A 564 -10.86 -7.59 1.86
N LYS A 565 -12.13 -7.77 2.24
CA LYS A 565 -13.04 -8.70 1.55
C LYS A 565 -13.18 -8.39 0.05
N ASP A 566 -13.31 -7.12 -0.30
CA ASP A 566 -13.48 -6.72 -1.70
C ASP A 566 -12.14 -6.76 -2.45
N LEU A 567 -11.01 -6.59 -1.76
CA LEU A 567 -9.65 -6.82 -2.29
C LEU A 567 -9.36 -8.31 -2.55
N ASP A 568 -9.70 -9.18 -1.60
CA ASP A 568 -9.63 -10.65 -1.73
C ASP A 568 -10.44 -11.10 -2.96
N ARG A 569 -11.62 -10.50 -3.17
CA ARG A 569 -12.45 -10.77 -4.35
C ARG A 569 -11.80 -10.29 -5.66
N ALA A 570 -11.08 -9.17 -5.65
CA ALA A 570 -10.29 -8.74 -6.80
C ALA A 570 -9.15 -9.72 -7.14
N GLN A 571 -8.54 -10.35 -6.13
CA GLN A 571 -7.55 -11.43 -6.31
C GLN A 571 -8.20 -12.68 -6.92
N GLU A 572 -9.33 -13.16 -6.39
CA GLU A 572 -10.04 -14.32 -6.95
C GLU A 572 -10.37 -14.13 -8.45
N LEU A 573 -10.81 -12.91 -8.82
CA LEU A 573 -11.11 -12.56 -10.21
C LEU A 573 -9.87 -12.44 -11.09
N LEU A 574 -8.74 -11.95 -10.55
CA LEU A 574 -7.46 -11.94 -11.25
C LEU A 574 -6.94 -13.36 -11.49
N ASP A 575 -6.97 -14.21 -10.47
CA ASP A 575 -6.54 -15.61 -10.56
C ASP A 575 -7.39 -16.38 -11.56
N ALA A 576 -8.72 -16.19 -11.54
CA ALA A 576 -9.64 -16.77 -12.52
C ALA A 576 -9.34 -16.29 -13.95
N ARG A 577 -9.08 -14.99 -14.15
CA ARG A 577 -8.72 -14.43 -15.46
C ARG A 577 -7.37 -14.95 -15.96
N ASN A 578 -6.36 -15.01 -15.10
CA ASN A 578 -5.03 -15.52 -15.44
C ASN A 578 -5.08 -17.03 -15.73
N ALA A 579 -5.89 -17.79 -15.00
CA ALA A 579 -6.18 -19.20 -15.29
C ALA A 579 -6.90 -19.39 -16.63
N ALA A 580 -7.85 -18.51 -16.98
CA ALA A 580 -8.51 -18.52 -18.28
C ALA A 580 -7.54 -18.19 -19.43
N ILE A 581 -6.65 -17.21 -19.25
CA ILE A 581 -5.58 -16.89 -20.22
C ILE A 581 -4.60 -18.07 -20.37
N ALA A 582 -4.21 -18.72 -19.26
CA ALA A 582 -3.35 -19.90 -19.30
C ALA A 582 -4.03 -21.11 -19.96
N ALA A 583 -5.34 -21.31 -19.73
CA ALA A 583 -6.13 -22.35 -20.38
C ALA A 583 -6.29 -22.07 -21.89
N GLU A 584 -6.54 -20.82 -22.29
CA GLU A 584 -6.59 -20.42 -23.70
C GLU A 584 -5.24 -20.63 -24.38
N LYS A 585 -4.14 -20.17 -23.77
CA LYS A 585 -2.79 -20.43 -24.27
C LYS A 585 -2.51 -21.93 -24.39
N ALA A 586 -2.91 -22.76 -23.42
CA ALA A 586 -2.76 -24.21 -23.50
C ALA A 586 -3.60 -24.84 -24.62
N ARG A 587 -4.79 -24.30 -24.94
CA ARG A 587 -5.59 -24.71 -26.10
C ARG A 587 -4.91 -24.30 -27.42
N GLN A 588 -4.40 -23.07 -27.51
CA GLN A 588 -3.64 -22.60 -28.66
C GLN A 588 -2.37 -23.42 -28.90
N GLU A 589 -1.58 -23.71 -27.84
CA GLU A 589 -0.39 -24.55 -27.93
C GLU A 589 -0.73 -26.00 -28.31
N ALA A 590 -1.82 -26.58 -27.77
CA ALA A 590 -2.27 -27.92 -28.13
C ALA A 590 -2.78 -28.00 -29.58
N ALA A 591 -3.55 -27.00 -30.02
CA ALA A 591 -4.06 -26.91 -31.38
C ALA A 591 -2.94 -26.64 -32.39
N LEU A 592 -2.06 -25.68 -32.14
CA LEU A 592 -0.86 -25.41 -32.95
C LEU A 592 0.02 -26.66 -33.06
N LYS A 593 0.29 -27.33 -31.94
CA LYS A 593 1.07 -28.58 -31.94
C LYS A 593 0.38 -29.66 -32.77
N ALA A 594 -0.93 -29.86 -32.59
CA ALA A 594 -1.68 -30.88 -33.31
C ALA A 594 -1.72 -30.60 -34.83
N VAL A 595 -2.00 -29.36 -35.25
CA VAL A 595 -2.00 -28.93 -36.66
C VAL A 595 -0.60 -29.07 -37.26
N ASN A 596 0.43 -28.57 -36.58
CA ASN A 596 1.83 -28.71 -37.02
C ASN A 596 2.22 -30.18 -37.18
N GLU A 597 1.85 -31.05 -36.24
CA GLU A 597 2.16 -32.48 -36.29
C GLU A 597 1.44 -33.24 -37.42
N LEU A 598 0.50 -32.63 -38.14
CA LEU A 598 -0.05 -33.17 -39.39
C LEU A 598 0.96 -33.04 -40.57
N PHE A 599 1.89 -32.09 -40.49
CA PHE A 599 2.84 -31.75 -41.54
C PHE A 599 4.24 -32.30 -41.32
N ASN A 600 4.98 -32.51 -42.41
CA ASN A 600 6.37 -32.93 -42.33
C ASN A 600 7.22 -31.90 -41.57
N SER A 601 8.22 -32.41 -40.84
CA SER A 601 9.08 -31.61 -39.93
C SER A 601 8.31 -30.76 -38.89
N ASP A 602 7.06 -31.12 -38.58
CA ASP A 602 6.14 -30.39 -37.69
C ASP A 602 5.90 -28.93 -38.13
N GLN A 603 5.81 -28.69 -39.45
CA GLN A 603 5.71 -27.35 -40.04
C GLN A 603 4.74 -27.27 -41.24
N PRO A 604 3.61 -26.53 -41.15
CA PRO A 604 2.69 -26.29 -42.26
C PRO A 604 3.36 -25.67 -43.50
N SER A 605 4.42 -24.88 -43.30
CA SER A 605 5.24 -24.29 -44.37
C SER A 605 6.02 -25.29 -45.23
N THR A 606 5.97 -26.60 -44.92
CA THR A 606 6.48 -27.66 -45.82
C THR A 606 5.50 -28.01 -46.94
N ASP A 607 4.22 -27.61 -46.83
CA ASP A 607 3.13 -27.91 -47.76
C ASP A 607 2.95 -29.42 -48.06
N ALA A 608 3.37 -30.29 -47.14
CA ALA A 608 3.32 -31.74 -47.26
C ALA A 608 2.95 -32.39 -45.92
N ILE A 609 1.91 -33.22 -45.90
CA ILE A 609 1.50 -33.97 -44.71
C ILE A 609 2.39 -35.20 -44.45
N LYS A 610 2.45 -35.64 -43.19
CA LYS A 610 3.08 -36.92 -42.81
C LYS A 610 2.23 -38.11 -43.29
N ASP A 611 2.87 -39.27 -43.48
CA ASP A 611 2.18 -40.52 -43.79
C ASP A 611 1.14 -40.92 -42.72
N ILE A 612 1.44 -40.64 -41.44
CA ILE A 612 0.54 -40.92 -40.31
C ILE A 612 -0.69 -40.01 -40.24
N THR A 613 -0.70 -38.90 -40.99
CA THR A 613 -1.82 -37.97 -41.05
C THR A 613 -2.98 -38.64 -41.79
N ASN A 614 -4.08 -38.83 -41.10
CA ASN A 614 -5.31 -39.44 -41.58
C ASN A 614 -6.53 -38.66 -41.08
N GLN A 615 -7.74 -39.06 -41.46
CA GLN A 615 -8.94 -38.30 -41.10
C GLN A 615 -9.16 -38.23 -39.58
N GLU A 616 -8.82 -39.28 -38.83
CA GLU A 616 -8.91 -39.27 -37.37
C GLU A 616 -7.93 -38.26 -36.73
N ALA A 617 -6.73 -38.11 -37.29
CA ALA A 617 -5.76 -37.11 -36.87
C ALA A 617 -6.20 -35.67 -37.19
N ILE A 618 -6.80 -35.44 -38.37
CA ILE A 618 -7.36 -34.14 -38.74
C ILE A 618 -8.59 -33.82 -37.89
N ASP A 619 -9.52 -34.76 -37.71
CA ASP A 619 -10.67 -34.63 -36.82
C ASP A 619 -10.28 -34.42 -35.35
N ALA A 620 -9.11 -34.90 -34.92
CA ALA A 620 -8.56 -34.65 -33.58
C ALA A 620 -7.94 -33.26 -33.47
N ALA A 621 -7.20 -32.80 -34.49
CA ALA A 621 -6.70 -31.44 -34.57
C ALA A 621 -7.84 -30.42 -34.66
N GLN A 622 -8.89 -30.70 -35.45
CA GLN A 622 -10.11 -29.89 -35.57
C GLN A 622 -10.77 -29.67 -34.21
N LYS A 623 -10.93 -30.72 -33.39
CA LYS A 623 -11.49 -30.59 -32.03
C LYS A 623 -10.66 -29.69 -31.11
N LEU A 624 -9.33 -29.60 -31.33
CA LEU A 624 -8.44 -28.72 -30.57
C LEU A 624 -8.49 -27.28 -31.09
N VAL A 625 -8.44 -27.08 -32.42
CA VAL A 625 -8.66 -25.79 -33.08
C VAL A 625 -10.05 -25.23 -32.74
N ASP A 626 -11.07 -26.09 -32.61
CA ASP A 626 -12.41 -25.66 -32.28
C ASP A 626 -12.54 -25.11 -30.86
N ALA A 627 -11.74 -25.64 -29.93
CA ALA A 627 -11.70 -25.23 -28.54
C ALA A 627 -10.92 -23.92 -28.31
N VAL A 628 -10.08 -23.48 -29.25
CA VAL A 628 -9.41 -22.16 -29.23
C VAL A 628 -10.48 -21.06 -29.25
N THR A 629 -10.32 -20.03 -28.42
CA THR A 629 -11.29 -18.93 -28.31
C THR A 629 -10.78 -17.59 -28.81
N ASP A 630 -9.47 -17.42 -29.01
CA ASP A 630 -8.92 -16.33 -29.81
C ASP A 630 -9.30 -16.51 -31.31
N PRO A 631 -10.05 -15.58 -31.91
CA PRO A 631 -10.54 -15.73 -33.28
C PRO A 631 -9.45 -15.60 -34.34
N VAL A 632 -8.34 -14.90 -34.04
CA VAL A 632 -7.22 -14.71 -34.97
C VAL A 632 -6.35 -15.96 -35.00
N VAL A 633 -6.01 -16.49 -33.83
CA VAL A 633 -5.25 -17.76 -33.72
C VAL A 633 -6.09 -18.92 -34.24
N LYS A 634 -7.39 -18.99 -33.93
CA LYS A 634 -8.29 -20.01 -34.49
C LYS A 634 -8.35 -19.93 -36.01
N ALA A 635 -8.49 -18.74 -36.61
CA ALA A 635 -8.53 -18.59 -38.07
C ALA A 635 -7.20 -18.98 -38.75
N ALA A 636 -6.05 -18.66 -38.13
CA ALA A 636 -4.74 -19.05 -38.65
C ALA A 636 -4.55 -20.59 -38.60
N LEU A 637 -4.88 -21.21 -37.46
CA LEU A 637 -4.78 -22.66 -37.30
C LEU A 637 -5.80 -23.42 -38.15
N GLN A 638 -7.01 -22.89 -38.31
CA GLN A 638 -8.02 -23.45 -39.21
C GLN A 638 -7.53 -23.43 -40.65
N LYS A 639 -6.93 -22.33 -41.14
CA LYS A 639 -6.38 -22.28 -42.50
C LYS A 639 -5.31 -23.36 -42.75
N ASP A 640 -4.41 -23.57 -41.79
CA ASP A 640 -3.35 -24.56 -41.96
C ASP A 640 -3.88 -26.00 -41.76
N LEU A 641 -4.95 -26.18 -40.97
CA LEU A 641 -5.70 -27.43 -40.84
C LEU A 641 -6.52 -27.77 -42.10
N ASP A 642 -7.21 -26.79 -42.68
CA ASP A 642 -7.91 -26.87 -43.97
C ASP A 642 -6.91 -27.26 -45.06
N ARG A 643 -5.69 -26.69 -45.03
CA ARG A 643 -4.61 -27.08 -45.95
C ARG A 643 -4.11 -28.51 -45.70
N ALA A 644 -4.05 -28.96 -44.45
CA ALA A 644 -3.78 -30.36 -44.13
C ALA A 644 -4.89 -31.29 -44.64
N GLN A 645 -6.16 -30.85 -44.62
CA GLN A 645 -7.29 -31.59 -45.20
C GLN A 645 -7.22 -31.59 -46.74
N GLU A 646 -6.90 -30.47 -47.40
CA GLU A 646 -6.67 -30.44 -48.86
C GLU A 646 -5.55 -31.41 -49.27
N LEU A 647 -4.45 -31.44 -48.51
CA LEU A 647 -3.32 -32.33 -48.75
C LEU A 647 -3.64 -33.79 -48.38
N LEU A 648 -4.50 -34.03 -47.39
CA LEU A 648 -5.01 -35.36 -47.06
C LEU A 648 -6.01 -35.84 -48.09
N ASP A 649 -6.88 -34.99 -48.63
CA ASP A 649 -7.81 -35.33 -49.69
C ASP A 649 -7.07 -35.54 -51.01
N ALA A 650 -6.02 -34.76 -51.28
CA ALA A 650 -5.11 -35.00 -52.39
C ALA A 650 -4.34 -36.31 -52.21
N ARG A 651 -3.80 -36.60 -51.02
CA ARG A 651 -3.11 -37.88 -50.77
C ARG A 651 -4.10 -39.05 -50.82
N ASN A 652 -5.26 -38.96 -50.18
CA ASN A 652 -6.33 -39.95 -50.25
C ASN A 652 -6.85 -40.14 -51.68
N ALA A 653 -6.86 -39.10 -52.53
CA ALA A 653 -7.20 -39.21 -53.94
C ALA A 653 -6.06 -39.87 -54.76
N VAL A 654 -4.80 -39.62 -54.41
CA VAL A 654 -3.64 -40.34 -54.98
C VAL A 654 -3.63 -41.79 -54.51
N ASP A 655 -3.91 -42.07 -53.24
CA ASP A 655 -4.01 -43.38 -52.60
C ASP A 655 -5.24 -44.15 -53.12
N ALA A 656 -6.35 -43.47 -53.42
CA ALA A 656 -7.54 -44.06 -54.02
C ALA A 656 -7.36 -44.28 -55.53
N ALA A 657 -6.67 -43.38 -56.25
CA ALA A 657 -6.30 -43.59 -57.64
C ALA A 657 -5.21 -44.66 -57.77
N GLU A 658 -4.30 -44.77 -56.81
CA GLU A 658 -3.32 -45.83 -56.67
C GLU A 658 -4.03 -47.15 -56.36
N LYS A 659 -4.88 -47.20 -55.35
CA LYS A 659 -5.71 -48.36 -55.04
C LYS A 659 -6.60 -48.76 -56.22
N ALA A 660 -7.17 -47.82 -56.98
CA ALA A 660 -7.93 -48.14 -58.19
C ALA A 660 -7.04 -48.69 -59.32
N ARG A 661 -5.79 -48.20 -59.46
CA ARG A 661 -4.79 -48.78 -60.37
C ARG A 661 -4.35 -50.17 -59.90
N GLN A 662 -4.13 -50.38 -58.61
CA GLN A 662 -3.82 -51.67 -57.99
C GLN A 662 -4.99 -52.65 -58.13
N GLU A 663 -6.24 -52.24 -57.90
CA GLU A 663 -7.42 -53.09 -58.05
C GLU A 663 -7.68 -53.43 -59.53
N ALA A 664 -7.49 -52.47 -60.45
CA ALA A 664 -7.57 -52.73 -61.89
C ALA A 664 -6.44 -53.65 -62.38
N ALA A 665 -5.21 -53.45 -61.92
CA ALA A 665 -4.06 -54.27 -62.26
C ALA A 665 -4.13 -55.66 -61.63
N LEU A 666 -4.48 -55.77 -60.34
CA LEU A 666 -4.76 -57.02 -59.64
C LEU A 666 -5.86 -57.79 -60.34
N LYS A 667 -7.00 -57.14 -60.67
CA LYS A 667 -8.08 -57.77 -61.42
C LYS A 667 -7.59 -58.27 -62.78
N ALA A 668 -6.85 -57.45 -63.53
CA ALA A 668 -6.34 -57.83 -64.85
C ALA A 668 -5.34 -58.99 -64.79
N VAL A 669 -4.38 -58.95 -63.86
CA VAL A 669 -3.40 -60.02 -63.61
C VAL A 669 -4.12 -61.30 -63.17
N ASN A 670 -5.02 -61.21 -62.18
CA ASN A 670 -5.83 -62.32 -61.72
C ASN A 670 -6.65 -62.95 -62.85
N GLU A 671 -7.25 -62.14 -63.72
CA GLU A 671 -8.04 -62.61 -64.86
C GLU A 671 -7.21 -63.31 -65.95
N LEU A 672 -5.87 -63.29 -65.88
CA LEU A 672 -4.99 -64.16 -66.67
C LEU A 672 -4.98 -65.61 -66.14
N PHE A 673 -5.35 -65.84 -64.88
CA PHE A 673 -5.30 -67.13 -64.18
C PHE A 673 -6.66 -67.80 -64.03
N ASN A 674 -6.66 -69.13 -63.91
CA ASN A 674 -7.89 -69.89 -63.69
C ASN A 674 -8.55 -69.50 -62.37
N SER A 675 -9.88 -69.44 -62.36
CA SER A 675 -10.67 -68.95 -61.20
C SER A 675 -10.27 -67.55 -60.69
N ASP A 676 -9.71 -66.71 -61.56
CA ASP A 676 -9.30 -65.33 -61.29
C ASP A 676 -8.31 -65.21 -60.11
N ASN A 677 -7.31 -66.10 -60.08
CA ASN A 677 -6.42 -66.26 -58.92
C ASN A 677 -5.00 -66.77 -59.30
N PRO A 678 -3.94 -65.95 -59.17
CA PRO A 678 -2.55 -66.34 -59.46
C PRO A 678 -2.06 -67.56 -58.68
N SER A 679 -2.59 -67.81 -57.48
CA SER A 679 -2.21 -68.98 -56.66
C SER A 679 -2.69 -70.33 -57.19
N THR A 680 -3.45 -70.38 -58.30
CA THR A 680 -3.67 -71.64 -59.04
C THR A 680 -2.47 -72.04 -59.91
N ASP A 681 -1.46 -71.17 -60.06
CA ASP A 681 -0.25 -71.36 -60.89
C ASP A 681 -0.54 -71.85 -62.33
N ALA A 682 -1.69 -71.45 -62.87
CA ALA A 682 -2.19 -71.92 -64.16
C ALA A 682 -3.03 -70.84 -64.85
N ILE A 683 -2.60 -70.41 -66.04
CA ILE A 683 -3.31 -69.40 -66.83
C ILE A 683 -4.58 -69.95 -67.51
N LYS A 684 -5.56 -69.08 -67.77
CA LYS A 684 -6.77 -69.43 -68.53
C LYS A 684 -6.42 -69.82 -69.97
N GLY A 685 -7.31 -70.60 -70.60
CA GLY A 685 -7.25 -70.85 -72.04
C GLY A 685 -7.39 -69.58 -72.90
N SER A 686 -8.09 -68.57 -72.40
CA SER A 686 -8.30 -67.26 -73.06
C SER A 686 -7.12 -66.29 -72.94
N THR A 687 -6.11 -66.59 -72.10
CA THR A 687 -4.96 -65.72 -71.88
C THR A 687 -4.06 -65.71 -73.12
N THR A 688 -3.79 -64.54 -73.66
CA THR A 688 -2.93 -64.27 -74.84
C THR A 688 -1.87 -63.22 -74.51
N GLN A 689 -0.87 -63.04 -75.37
CA GLN A 689 0.13 -61.98 -75.19
C GLN A 689 -0.54 -60.60 -75.08
N ASP A 690 -1.52 -60.29 -75.95
CA ASP A 690 -2.29 -59.03 -75.88
C ASP A 690 -2.95 -58.80 -74.51
N SER A 691 -3.40 -59.86 -73.83
CA SER A 691 -3.99 -59.75 -72.48
C SER A 691 -2.93 -59.54 -71.39
N ILE A 692 -1.73 -60.11 -71.55
CA ILE A 692 -0.60 -59.86 -70.64
C ILE A 692 -0.05 -58.46 -70.88
N ASP A 693 0.11 -58.02 -72.13
CA ASP A 693 0.49 -56.65 -72.51
C ASP A 693 -0.53 -55.59 -72.09
N ALA A 694 -1.81 -55.96 -71.92
CA ALA A 694 -2.85 -55.09 -71.37
C ALA A 694 -2.75 -55.02 -69.84
N ALA A 695 -2.55 -56.15 -69.16
CA ALA A 695 -2.28 -56.18 -67.73
C ALA A 695 -0.96 -55.48 -67.37
N GLN A 696 0.09 -55.62 -68.19
CA GLN A 696 1.37 -54.92 -68.07
C GLN A 696 1.19 -53.40 -68.06
N LYS A 697 0.36 -52.84 -68.95
CA LYS A 697 0.06 -51.40 -68.95
C LYS A 697 -0.65 -50.92 -67.68
N LEU A 698 -1.44 -51.79 -67.04
CA LEU A 698 -2.11 -51.49 -65.77
C LEU A 698 -1.14 -51.63 -64.59
N VAL A 699 -0.36 -52.71 -64.52
CA VAL A 699 0.74 -52.88 -63.57
C VAL A 699 1.79 -51.78 -63.72
N ASP A 700 2.02 -51.28 -64.93
CA ASP A 700 2.96 -50.18 -65.15
C ASP A 700 2.47 -48.85 -64.58
N ALA A 701 1.16 -48.64 -64.61
CA ALA A 701 0.52 -47.47 -64.01
C ALA A 701 0.45 -47.54 -62.48
N VAL A 702 0.54 -48.71 -61.84
CA VAL A 702 0.69 -48.84 -60.37
C VAL A 702 1.95 -48.09 -59.93
N THR A 703 1.85 -47.27 -58.88
CA THR A 703 2.96 -46.46 -58.36
C THR A 703 3.47 -46.88 -56.99
N ASP A 704 2.74 -47.72 -56.24
CA ASP A 704 3.29 -48.46 -55.11
C ASP A 704 4.32 -49.50 -55.63
N PRO A 705 5.60 -49.41 -55.26
CA PRO A 705 6.63 -50.29 -55.79
C PRO A 705 6.53 -51.72 -55.26
N ALA A 706 5.90 -51.96 -54.10
CA ALA A 706 5.74 -53.29 -53.52
C ALA A 706 4.53 -54.03 -54.12
N VAL A 707 3.39 -53.33 -54.29
CA VAL A 707 2.24 -53.89 -55.01
C VAL A 707 2.54 -54.01 -56.50
N LYS A 708 3.24 -53.03 -57.11
CA LYS A 708 3.76 -53.19 -58.48
C LYS A 708 4.71 -54.38 -58.57
N ALA A 709 5.65 -54.57 -57.64
CA ALA A 709 6.54 -55.75 -57.69
C ALA A 709 5.80 -57.08 -57.45
N ALA A 710 4.75 -57.11 -56.62
CA ALA A 710 3.95 -58.32 -56.41
C ALA A 710 3.10 -58.65 -57.65
N LEU A 711 2.40 -57.66 -58.21
CA LEU A 711 1.62 -57.82 -59.43
C LEU A 711 2.50 -58.05 -60.66
N GLN A 712 3.67 -57.40 -60.75
CA GLN A 712 4.67 -57.68 -61.77
C GLN A 712 5.22 -59.09 -61.59
N LYS A 713 5.48 -59.58 -60.38
CA LYS A 713 5.89 -60.98 -60.18
C LYS A 713 4.80 -61.95 -60.63
N ASP A 714 3.53 -61.69 -60.33
CA ASP A 714 2.44 -62.58 -60.73
C ASP A 714 2.06 -62.42 -62.21
N LEU A 715 2.36 -61.27 -62.83
CA LEU A 715 2.28 -61.01 -64.27
C LEU A 715 3.46 -61.63 -65.03
N ASP A 716 4.68 -61.51 -64.53
CA ASP A 716 5.88 -62.22 -64.95
C ASP A 716 5.65 -63.72 -64.81
N ARG A 717 4.93 -64.17 -63.76
CA ARG A 717 4.52 -65.57 -63.63
C ARG A 717 3.42 -65.95 -64.63
N ALA A 718 2.49 -65.06 -64.94
CA ALA A 718 1.53 -65.27 -66.02
C ALA A 718 2.23 -65.31 -67.38
N GLN A 719 3.30 -64.53 -67.58
CA GLN A 719 4.17 -64.54 -68.76
C GLN A 719 5.03 -65.81 -68.79
N GLU A 720 5.66 -66.23 -67.69
CA GLU A 720 6.36 -67.51 -67.56
C GLU A 720 5.40 -68.69 -67.83
N LEU A 721 4.14 -68.61 -67.41
CA LEU A 721 3.13 -69.63 -67.66
C LEU A 721 2.53 -69.53 -69.07
N LEU A 722 2.48 -68.34 -69.67
CA LEU A 722 2.13 -68.16 -71.08
C LEU A 722 3.24 -68.68 -71.97
N ASP A 723 4.48 -68.34 -71.66
CA ASP A 723 5.69 -68.82 -72.33
C ASP A 723 5.93 -70.30 -72.05
N ALA A 724 5.60 -70.83 -70.87
CA ALA A 724 5.62 -72.26 -70.61
C ALA A 724 4.44 -72.98 -71.28
N ARG A 725 3.26 -72.35 -71.44
CA ARG A 725 2.14 -72.93 -72.22
C ARG A 725 2.42 -72.86 -73.72
N ASN A 726 3.04 -71.79 -74.20
CA ASN A 726 3.45 -71.59 -75.59
C ASN A 726 4.67 -72.45 -75.92
N ALA A 727 5.62 -72.62 -74.99
CA ALA A 727 6.74 -73.53 -75.10
C ALA A 727 6.32 -74.98 -74.89
N ALA A 728 5.27 -75.28 -74.12
CA ALA A 728 4.66 -76.63 -74.05
C ALA A 728 3.83 -76.93 -75.31
N ALA A 729 3.19 -75.93 -75.91
CA ALA A 729 2.52 -76.06 -77.20
C ALA A 729 3.53 -76.19 -78.35
N ALA A 730 4.63 -75.43 -78.32
CA ALA A 730 5.75 -75.55 -79.26
C ALA A 730 6.59 -76.79 -78.99
N GLU A 731 6.68 -77.28 -77.75
CA GLU A 731 7.26 -78.57 -77.39
C GLU A 731 6.38 -79.69 -77.93
N LYS A 732 5.08 -79.66 -77.67
CA LYS A 732 4.13 -80.60 -78.28
C LYS A 732 4.19 -80.55 -79.80
N ALA A 733 4.29 -79.38 -80.43
CA ALA A 733 4.45 -79.26 -81.87
C ALA A 733 5.82 -79.78 -82.36
N ARG A 734 6.90 -79.61 -81.58
CA ARG A 734 8.23 -80.22 -81.86
C ARG A 734 8.18 -81.74 -81.69
N GLN A 735 7.47 -82.26 -80.69
CA GLN A 735 7.23 -83.68 -80.48
C GLN A 735 6.40 -84.27 -81.61
N GLU A 736 5.26 -83.67 -81.97
CA GLU A 736 4.42 -84.10 -83.09
C GLU A 736 5.17 -84.03 -84.43
N ALA A 737 5.99 -82.98 -84.65
CA ALA A 737 6.82 -82.87 -85.85
C ALA A 737 7.98 -83.88 -85.89
N ALA A 738 8.65 -84.11 -84.75
CA ALA A 738 9.72 -85.10 -84.63
C ALA A 738 9.18 -86.53 -84.71
N GLU A 739 8.08 -86.83 -84.05
CA GLU A 739 7.36 -88.11 -84.13
C GLU A 739 6.93 -88.36 -85.57
N LYS A 740 6.27 -87.41 -86.23
CA LYS A 740 5.91 -87.51 -87.65
C LYS A 740 7.15 -87.74 -88.52
N ALA A 741 8.23 -86.99 -88.32
CA ALA A 741 9.45 -87.13 -89.11
C ALA A 741 10.16 -88.48 -88.90
N VAL A 742 10.21 -88.99 -87.67
CA VAL A 742 10.75 -90.33 -87.34
C VAL A 742 9.86 -91.43 -87.93
N ASN A 743 8.55 -91.33 -87.71
CA ASN A 743 7.56 -92.27 -88.25
C ASN A 743 7.67 -92.36 -89.78
N GLU A 744 7.79 -91.22 -90.47
CA GLU A 744 7.95 -91.14 -91.92
C GLU A 744 9.27 -91.72 -92.45
N LEU A 745 10.24 -92.09 -91.61
CA LEU A 745 11.42 -92.87 -92.02
C LEU A 745 11.09 -94.35 -92.25
N PHE A 746 10.00 -94.86 -91.67
CA PHE A 746 9.61 -96.26 -91.70
C PHE A 746 8.44 -96.53 -92.65
N ASN A 747 8.34 -97.77 -93.13
CA ASN A 747 7.23 -98.18 -93.99
C ASN A 747 5.89 -98.05 -93.26
N SER A 748 4.85 -97.65 -94.00
CA SER A 748 3.52 -97.33 -93.46
C SER A 748 3.52 -96.31 -92.30
N ASP A 749 4.53 -95.45 -92.25
CA ASP A 749 4.74 -94.38 -91.27
C ASP A 749 4.77 -94.88 -89.82
N LYS A 750 5.41 -96.04 -89.58
CA LYS A 750 5.39 -96.75 -88.28
C LYS A 750 6.74 -97.41 -87.94
N PRO A 751 7.45 -96.97 -86.88
CA PRO A 751 8.68 -97.60 -86.39
C PRO A 751 8.53 -99.08 -86.05
N SER A 752 7.33 -99.49 -85.61
CA SER A 752 6.98 -100.87 -85.32
C SER A 752 6.94 -101.82 -86.54
N THR A 753 7.22 -101.32 -87.75
CA THR A 753 7.47 -102.18 -88.93
C THR A 753 8.91 -102.69 -89.02
N ASP A 754 9.85 -102.10 -88.27
CA ASP A 754 11.30 -102.36 -88.33
C ASP A 754 11.90 -102.35 -89.75
N MET A 755 11.28 -101.60 -90.67
CA MET A 755 11.72 -101.45 -92.05
C MET A 755 11.68 -99.98 -92.47
N ILE A 756 12.84 -99.42 -92.82
CA ILE A 756 12.90 -98.06 -93.39
C ILE A 756 12.39 -98.01 -94.83
N LYS A 757 11.84 -96.85 -95.24
CA LYS A 757 11.51 -96.57 -96.65
C LYS A 757 12.77 -96.46 -97.50
N ASP A 758 12.66 -96.69 -98.81
CA ASP A 758 13.76 -96.44 -99.76
C ASP A 758 14.18 -94.95 -99.77
N THR A 759 13.21 -94.04 -99.61
CA THR A 759 13.42 -92.58 -99.50
C THR A 759 14.16 -92.14 -98.25
N THR A 760 14.27 -92.99 -97.23
CA THR A 760 15.01 -92.70 -96.00
C THR A 760 16.49 -92.67 -96.30
N THR A 761 17.13 -91.51 -96.14
CA THR A 761 18.56 -91.28 -96.39
C THR A 761 19.21 -90.65 -95.18
N GLN A 762 20.55 -90.55 -95.15
CA GLN A 762 21.21 -89.88 -94.03
C GLN A 762 20.70 -88.44 -93.87
N ALA A 763 20.43 -87.72 -94.96
CA ALA A 763 19.87 -86.37 -94.91
C ALA A 763 18.44 -86.31 -94.29
N THR A 764 17.60 -87.34 -94.44
CA THR A 764 16.28 -87.37 -93.78
C THR A 764 16.40 -87.82 -92.32
N ILE A 765 17.36 -88.68 -91.99
CA ILE A 765 17.68 -89.04 -90.60
C ILE A 765 18.29 -87.84 -89.86
N ASP A 766 19.20 -87.09 -90.47
CA ASP A 766 19.75 -85.84 -89.94
C ASP A 766 18.67 -84.74 -89.80
N ALA A 767 17.65 -84.74 -90.65
CA ALA A 767 16.50 -83.83 -90.53
C ALA A 767 15.59 -84.22 -89.35
N ALA A 768 15.28 -85.51 -89.19
CA ALA A 768 14.57 -86.02 -88.02
C ALA A 768 15.39 -85.83 -86.72
N GLN A 769 16.72 -86.01 -86.78
CA GLN A 769 17.65 -85.72 -85.68
C GLN A 769 17.54 -84.26 -85.25
N LYS A 770 17.54 -83.30 -86.19
CA LYS A 770 17.37 -81.87 -85.86
C LYS A 770 16.03 -81.56 -85.21
N LEU A 771 14.96 -82.27 -85.57
CA LEU A 771 13.65 -82.12 -84.94
C LEU A 771 13.66 -82.73 -83.53
N ILE A 772 14.27 -83.88 -83.33
CA ILE A 772 14.47 -84.50 -82.00
C ILE A 772 15.42 -83.67 -81.14
N ASP A 773 16.48 -83.08 -81.70
CA ASP A 773 17.39 -82.17 -81.02
C ASP A 773 16.63 -80.93 -80.51
N ALA A 774 15.62 -80.47 -81.25
CA ALA A 774 14.72 -79.42 -80.83
C ALA A 774 13.68 -79.87 -79.77
N VAL A 775 13.26 -81.14 -79.70
CA VAL A 775 12.42 -81.68 -78.60
C VAL A 775 13.13 -81.49 -77.25
N THR A 776 12.45 -80.88 -76.28
CA THR A 776 13.01 -80.52 -74.97
C THR A 776 12.53 -81.42 -73.82
N ASP A 777 11.44 -82.17 -73.98
CA ASP A 777 11.06 -83.24 -73.06
C ASP A 777 12.07 -84.39 -73.16
N PRO A 778 12.80 -84.75 -72.09
CA PRO A 778 13.86 -85.75 -72.17
C PRO A 778 13.34 -87.17 -72.37
N ALA A 779 12.09 -87.47 -72.00
CA ALA A 779 11.49 -88.80 -72.14
C ALA A 779 10.96 -89.02 -73.57
N VAL A 780 10.25 -88.04 -74.14
CA VAL A 780 9.80 -88.09 -75.54
C VAL A 780 11.01 -87.97 -76.47
N LYS A 781 12.00 -87.11 -76.16
CA LYS A 781 13.27 -87.08 -76.88
C LYS A 781 13.96 -88.44 -76.84
N ALA A 782 14.05 -89.11 -75.70
CA ALA A 782 14.67 -90.43 -75.60
C ALA A 782 13.89 -91.52 -76.36
N ALA A 783 12.55 -91.48 -76.36
CA ALA A 783 11.72 -92.41 -77.12
C ALA A 783 11.88 -92.23 -78.64
N LEU A 784 11.76 -90.99 -79.12
CA LEU A 784 11.96 -90.66 -80.53
C LEU A 784 13.42 -90.86 -80.96
N GLN A 785 14.40 -90.54 -80.11
CA GLN A 785 15.80 -90.83 -80.37
C GLN A 785 16.07 -92.34 -80.42
N LYS A 786 15.37 -93.17 -79.64
CA LYS A 786 15.49 -94.63 -79.74
C LYS A 786 14.98 -95.13 -81.11
N ASP A 787 13.84 -94.64 -81.56
CA ASP A 787 13.27 -95.09 -82.83
C ASP A 787 13.97 -94.44 -84.04
N LEU A 788 14.53 -93.23 -83.90
CA LEU A 788 15.48 -92.65 -84.85
C LEU A 788 16.80 -93.41 -84.86
N ASN A 789 17.33 -93.80 -83.71
CA ASN A 789 18.51 -94.66 -83.61
C ASN A 789 18.22 -96.00 -84.29
N ARG A 790 17.00 -96.55 -84.20
CA ARG A 790 16.63 -97.76 -84.93
C ARG A 790 16.49 -97.51 -86.44
N ALA A 791 15.97 -96.37 -86.88
CA ALA A 791 16.00 -95.96 -88.29
C ALA A 791 17.43 -95.76 -88.80
N GLN A 792 18.32 -95.21 -87.97
CA GLN A 792 19.74 -95.01 -88.24
C GLN A 792 20.51 -96.32 -88.21
N GLU A 793 20.16 -97.28 -87.36
CA GLU A 793 20.65 -98.66 -87.37
C GLU A 793 20.20 -99.36 -88.65
N LEU A 794 18.92 -99.31 -89.02
CA LEU A 794 18.40 -99.90 -90.27
C LEU A 794 18.99 -99.23 -91.51
N LEU A 795 19.23 -97.92 -91.48
CA LEU A 795 19.96 -97.23 -92.54
C LEU A 795 21.44 -97.62 -92.53
N ASN A 796 22.05 -97.81 -91.36
CA ASN A 796 23.42 -98.33 -91.23
C ASN A 796 23.49 -99.81 -91.64
N GLU A 797 22.46 -100.62 -91.46
CA GLU A 797 22.37 -101.98 -92.00
C GLU A 797 22.28 -101.91 -93.54
N ARG A 798 21.58 -100.90 -94.10
CA ARG A 798 21.46 -100.63 -95.54
C ARG A 798 22.69 -99.93 -96.17
N LEU A 799 23.53 -99.27 -95.37
CA LEU A 799 24.71 -98.51 -95.82
C LEU A 799 26.03 -99.21 -95.46
N ALA A 800 26.07 -99.97 -94.36
CA ALA A 800 27.15 -100.88 -93.97
C ALA A 800 26.88 -102.33 -94.42
N THR A 801 25.92 -102.53 -95.34
CA THR A 801 26.12 -103.55 -96.36
C THR A 801 27.50 -103.33 -96.99
N VAL A 802 28.45 -104.16 -96.62
CA VAL A 802 29.76 -104.24 -97.25
C VAL A 802 29.88 -105.65 -97.77
N GLY A 803 30.52 -105.78 -98.93
CA GLY A 803 30.82 -107.08 -99.48
C GLY A 803 31.83 -106.94 -100.59
N THR A 804 33.00 -107.53 -100.40
CA THR A 804 34.03 -107.55 -101.44
C THR A 804 33.64 -108.56 -102.51
N ILE A 805 33.88 -108.25 -103.77
CA ILE A 805 33.94 -109.25 -104.83
C ILE A 805 35.40 -109.48 -105.20
N THR A 806 35.82 -110.73 -105.10
CA THR A 806 37.14 -111.18 -105.51
C THR A 806 36.94 -112.11 -106.71
N PRO A 807 36.81 -111.56 -107.94
CA PRO A 807 36.93 -112.40 -109.12
C PRO A 807 38.27 -113.14 -109.07
N ALA A 808 38.26 -114.41 -109.45
CA ALA A 808 39.49 -115.11 -109.77
C ALA A 808 40.12 -114.51 -111.03
N ASP A 809 41.43 -114.68 -111.20
CA ASP A 809 42.13 -114.24 -112.41
C ASP A 809 41.50 -114.88 -113.66
N PHE A 810 40.83 -114.06 -114.46
CA PHE A 810 40.01 -114.52 -115.58
C PHE A 810 40.86 -114.76 -116.83
N LEU A 811 41.00 -116.03 -117.24
CA LEU A 811 41.80 -116.42 -118.39
C LEU A 811 41.06 -116.11 -119.70
N ILE A 812 41.32 -114.93 -120.26
CA ILE A 812 40.75 -114.45 -121.53
C ILE A 812 41.01 -115.48 -122.64
N GLY A 813 39.93 -116.05 -123.18
CA GLY A 813 39.96 -117.08 -124.23
C GLY A 813 39.90 -118.52 -123.73
N GLY A 814 40.03 -118.77 -122.42
CA GLY A 814 39.84 -120.09 -121.80
C GLY A 814 38.57 -120.17 -120.96
N ASP A 815 38.31 -119.17 -120.11
CA ASP A 815 37.25 -119.23 -119.12
C ASP A 815 35.88 -118.84 -119.68
N LYS A 816 34.90 -119.75 -119.55
CA LYS A 816 33.51 -119.51 -119.97
C LYS A 816 32.71 -118.62 -118.99
N TYR A 817 33.16 -118.57 -117.74
CA TYR A 817 32.53 -117.84 -116.66
C TYR A 817 33.58 -116.98 -115.98
N VAL A 818 33.27 -115.71 -115.70
CA VAL A 818 33.98 -115.02 -114.61
C VAL A 818 33.45 -115.63 -113.32
N THR A 819 34.35 -116.22 -112.55
CA THR A 819 34.04 -116.83 -111.25
C THR A 819 34.83 -116.13 -110.16
N GLY A 820 34.45 -116.36 -108.92
CA GLY A 820 35.21 -115.88 -107.78
C GLY A 820 34.46 -116.07 -106.48
N THR A 821 35.06 -115.58 -105.41
CA THR A 821 34.41 -115.46 -104.12
C THR A 821 33.84 -114.07 -103.94
N PHE A 822 32.81 -113.98 -103.12
CA PHE A 822 32.41 -112.74 -102.48
C PHE A 822 32.38 -112.93 -100.98
N THR A 823 32.45 -111.83 -100.24
CA THR A 823 32.21 -111.81 -98.80
C THR A 823 31.11 -110.81 -98.47
N GLY A 824 30.54 -110.88 -97.27
CA GLY A 824 29.54 -109.91 -96.82
C GLY A 824 28.23 -109.95 -97.64
N SER A 825 27.55 -108.80 -97.72
CA SER A 825 26.11 -108.71 -98.02
C SER A 825 25.70 -108.85 -99.50
N VAL A 826 26.49 -109.51 -100.35
CA VAL A 826 26.22 -109.60 -101.80
C VAL A 826 25.03 -110.50 -102.09
N ALA A 827 24.04 -109.97 -102.82
CA ALA A 827 22.84 -110.69 -103.25
C ALA A 827 22.66 -110.75 -104.79
N LYS A 828 23.41 -109.93 -105.55
CA LYS A 828 23.44 -109.93 -107.03
C LYS A 828 24.87 -109.67 -107.49
N VAL A 829 25.28 -110.32 -108.60
CA VAL A 829 26.52 -109.98 -109.32
C VAL A 829 26.24 -109.68 -110.79
N SER A 830 26.93 -108.67 -111.31
CA SER A 830 26.97 -108.30 -112.73
C SER A 830 28.40 -108.30 -113.27
N LEU A 831 28.55 -108.32 -114.59
CA LEU A 831 29.80 -107.91 -115.26
C LEU A 831 29.62 -106.56 -115.94
N LEU A 832 30.55 -105.65 -115.71
CA LEU A 832 30.70 -104.43 -116.49
C LEU A 832 31.81 -104.67 -117.52
N VAL A 833 31.54 -104.45 -118.80
CA VAL A 833 32.52 -104.61 -119.90
C VAL A 833 32.48 -103.37 -120.77
N ASN A 834 33.53 -102.54 -120.73
CA ASN A 834 33.57 -101.23 -121.42
C ASN A 834 32.27 -100.42 -121.17
N ASP A 835 32.03 -100.09 -119.90
CA ASP A 835 30.85 -99.37 -119.36
C ASP A 835 29.47 -100.01 -119.57
N LYS A 836 29.35 -101.11 -120.32
CA LYS A 836 28.08 -101.82 -120.47
C LYS A 836 27.89 -102.89 -119.40
N GLU A 837 26.87 -102.74 -118.55
CA GLU A 837 26.48 -103.75 -117.57
C GLU A 837 25.78 -104.93 -118.25
N TYR A 838 26.16 -106.14 -117.85
CA TYR A 838 25.42 -107.37 -118.09
C TYR A 838 25.01 -107.96 -116.74
N THR A 839 23.71 -108.20 -116.57
CA THR A 839 23.12 -108.83 -115.38
C THR A 839 22.95 -110.34 -115.57
N GLY A 840 22.64 -111.06 -114.49
CA GLY A 840 22.40 -112.52 -114.51
C GLY A 840 23.51 -113.38 -113.90
N GLY A 841 24.40 -112.80 -113.09
CA GLY A 841 25.36 -113.57 -112.30
C GLY A 841 24.68 -114.31 -111.16
N THR A 842 24.92 -115.61 -111.05
CA THR A 842 24.44 -116.44 -109.94
C THR A 842 25.37 -116.26 -108.76
N VAL A 843 24.85 -115.72 -107.65
CA VAL A 843 25.45 -115.85 -106.32
C VAL A 843 24.95 -117.13 -105.65
N LYS A 844 25.78 -117.74 -104.80
CA LYS A 844 25.42 -118.92 -104.03
C LYS A 844 25.62 -118.69 -102.54
N ALA A 845 24.89 -119.45 -101.72
CA ALA A 845 24.98 -119.38 -100.26
C ALA A 845 26.34 -119.82 -99.68
N ASP A 846 27.22 -120.40 -100.50
CA ASP A 846 28.61 -120.76 -100.15
C ASP A 846 29.61 -119.59 -100.28
N GLY A 847 29.16 -118.40 -100.69
CA GLY A 847 30.03 -117.24 -100.93
C GLY A 847 30.74 -117.25 -102.29
N THR A 848 30.38 -118.14 -103.21
CA THR A 848 30.89 -118.13 -104.59
C THR A 848 29.90 -117.47 -105.55
N PHE A 849 30.43 -116.77 -106.56
CA PHE A 849 29.64 -116.30 -107.70
C PHE A 849 30.13 -116.91 -109.01
N THR A 850 29.21 -117.02 -109.98
CA THR A 850 29.49 -117.44 -111.35
C THR A 850 28.70 -116.58 -112.32
N PHE A 851 29.38 -115.85 -113.21
CA PHE A 851 28.77 -115.05 -114.27
C PHE A 851 29.17 -115.61 -115.64
N TYR A 852 28.20 -115.97 -116.50
CA TYR A 852 28.48 -116.49 -117.84
C TYR A 852 28.94 -115.37 -118.79
N ALA A 853 30.20 -115.46 -119.21
CA ALA A 853 30.93 -114.41 -119.92
C ALA A 853 31.29 -114.75 -121.37
N ASN A 854 31.23 -116.04 -121.72
CA ASN A 854 31.64 -116.57 -123.04
C ASN A 854 30.90 -115.96 -124.24
N ASP A 855 29.65 -115.54 -124.05
CA ASP A 855 28.80 -114.88 -125.06
C ASP A 855 29.01 -113.36 -125.15
N LYS A 856 29.89 -112.78 -124.33
CA LYS A 856 30.10 -111.32 -124.23
C LYS A 856 31.27 -110.79 -125.07
N ASN A 857 32.04 -111.66 -125.75
CA ASN A 857 33.17 -111.31 -126.63
C ASN A 857 34.25 -110.40 -125.99
N ILE A 858 34.59 -110.65 -124.72
CA ILE A 858 35.61 -109.93 -123.94
C ILE A 858 37.01 -110.05 -124.57
N LYS A 859 37.75 -108.93 -124.60
CA LYS A 859 39.13 -108.81 -125.12
C LYS A 859 40.07 -108.29 -124.04
N LYS A 860 41.38 -108.50 -124.21
CA LYS A 860 42.43 -107.99 -123.31
C LYS A 860 42.58 -106.46 -123.24
N THR A 861 41.89 -105.73 -124.12
CA THR A 861 41.83 -104.26 -124.16
C THR A 861 40.60 -103.72 -123.46
N ASP A 862 39.66 -104.58 -123.10
CA ASP A 862 38.39 -104.18 -122.52
C ASP A 862 38.57 -104.09 -121.00
N GLU A 863 38.10 -103.00 -120.39
CA GLU A 863 38.02 -102.94 -118.93
C GLU A 863 36.83 -103.77 -118.46
N VAL A 864 37.13 -104.86 -117.75
CA VAL A 864 36.14 -105.80 -117.22
C VAL A 864 36.17 -105.76 -115.70
N PHE A 865 35.00 -105.51 -115.11
CA PHE A 865 34.80 -105.50 -113.67
C PHE A 865 33.73 -106.53 -113.29
N ALA A 866 34.02 -107.38 -112.32
CA ALA A 866 32.98 -108.08 -111.57
C ALA A 866 32.40 -107.10 -110.54
N VAL A 867 31.08 -106.97 -110.51
CA VAL A 867 30.39 -105.96 -109.68
C VAL A 867 29.37 -106.63 -108.77
N ALA A 868 29.57 -106.50 -107.46
CA ALA A 868 28.68 -106.99 -106.42
C ALA A 868 27.67 -105.92 -105.98
N TYR A 869 26.41 -106.33 -105.80
CA TYR A 869 25.33 -105.52 -105.23
C TYR A 869 24.67 -106.26 -104.06
N ASP A 870 24.14 -105.54 -103.08
CA ASP A 870 23.32 -106.12 -102.02
C ASP A 870 21.87 -106.38 -102.43
N LYS A 871 21.08 -106.89 -101.47
CA LYS A 871 19.63 -107.07 -101.59
C LYS A 871 18.84 -105.77 -101.77
N TYR A 872 19.46 -104.60 -101.59
CA TYR A 872 18.87 -103.28 -101.75
C TYR A 872 19.28 -102.62 -103.08
N GLY A 873 20.08 -103.29 -103.92
CA GLY A 873 20.58 -102.79 -105.20
C GLY A 873 21.76 -101.81 -105.11
N LYS A 874 22.32 -101.57 -103.92
CA LYS A 874 23.50 -100.74 -103.74
C LYS A 874 24.74 -101.52 -104.20
N GLU A 875 25.61 -100.85 -104.96
CA GLU A 875 26.91 -101.40 -105.34
C GLU A 875 27.83 -101.49 -104.10
N LEU A 876 28.31 -102.69 -103.81
CA LEU A 876 29.03 -103.01 -102.58
C LEU A 876 30.53 -102.90 -102.72
N SER A 877 31.06 -103.53 -103.76
CA SER A 877 32.50 -103.56 -103.94
C SER A 877 32.89 -102.33 -104.76
N ARG A 878 32.72 -101.09 -104.13
CA ARG A 878 33.29 -99.64 -104.22
C ARG A 878 33.71 -98.45 -102.74
N THR A 879 33.22 -97.54 -101.33
CA THR A 879 33.65 -96.56 -99.57
C THR A 879 33.51 -95.23 -97.83
N LYS A 880 32.90 -94.08 -96.68
CA LYS A 880 33.23 -93.02 -94.94
C LYS A 880 32.65 -91.56 -93.47
N VAL A 881 32.81 -90.91 -91.86
CA VAL A 881 32.58 -89.38 -90.50
C VAL A 881 32.46 -88.64 -88.48
N LYS A 882 32.25 -87.29 -87.39
CA LYS A 882 32.21 -86.48 -85.48
C LYS A 882 31.93 -84.81 -84.14
N PHE A 883 31.78 -84.21 -82.51
CA PHE A 883 31.75 -82.67 -81.13
C PHE A 883 31.32 -81.88 -79.16
N VAL A 884 31.29 -80.53 -78.04
CA VAL A 884 31.03 -79.73 -76.15
C VAL A 884 30.85 -78.04 -74.79
N VAL A 885 30.59 -77.43 -73.17
CA VAL A 885 30.53 -75.89 -71.77
C VAL A 885 30.02 -75.10 -69.80
N VAL A 886 30.01 -73.74 -68.67
CA VAL A 886 29.62 -72.94 -66.78
C VAL A 886 29.54 -71.26 -65.38
N THR A 887 29.06 -70.60 -63.82
CA THR A 887 29.00 -69.04 -62.40
C THR A 887 28.52 -68.27 -60.39
N ALA A 888 28.37 -66.91 -59.29
CA ALA A 888 28.12 -66.07 -57.38
C ALA A 888 27.59 -64.43 -56.01
N GLY A 889 27.52 -63.76 -54.37
CA GLY A 889 26.91 -62.32 -52.96
C GLY A 889 27.06 -61.23 -51.04
N LYS A 890 26.35 -60.17 -49.80
CA LYS A 890 26.47 -59.01 -48.06
C LYS A 890 25.62 -57.66 -46.53
N ILE A 891 25.73 -56.82 -44.97
CA ILE A 891 24.99 -55.48 -43.50
C ILE A 891 25.13 -54.42 -41.56
N ILE A 892 24.51 -53.22 -40.39
CA ILE A 892 24.59 -52.14 -38.56
C ILE A 892 23.72 -50.77 -37.02
N PRO A 893 23.85 -49.77 -35.52
CA PRO A 893 23.37 -48.39 -33.92
C PRO A 893 22.68 -47.57 -31.93
N ALA A 894 22.16 -46.18 -30.90
CA ALA A 894 21.71 -45.13 -29.09
C ALA A 894 20.51 -44.09 -27.50
N THR A 895 20.21 -42.74 -26.34
CA THR A 895 19.42 -41.84 -24.55
C THR A 895 18.23 -40.33 -23.38
N TYR A 896 17.57 -39.65 -21.84
CA TYR A 896 16.34 -38.34 -20.66
C TYR A 896 16.01 -37.12 -18.95
N SER A 897 14.85 -36.16 -18.15
CA SER A 897 14.02 -35.30 -16.62
C SER A 897 12.32 -34.99 -15.88
N LEU A 898 11.77 -34.50 -14.57
CA LEU A 898 10.30 -34.43 -13.76
C LEU A 898 9.10 -33.28 -13.61
N ALA A 899 9.13 -32.13 -12.84
CA ALA A 899 7.89 -31.36 -12.36
C ALA A 899 7.18 -30.46 -13.40
N THR A 900 7.89 -30.22 -14.48
CA THR A 900 7.55 -29.42 -15.65
C THR A 900 7.50 -30.30 -16.89
N ASP A 901 8.25 -31.41 -16.86
CA ASP A 901 8.74 -32.10 -18.02
C ASP A 901 7.86 -33.31 -18.32
N LYS A 902 7.31 -33.34 -19.53
CA LYS A 902 6.40 -34.41 -19.95
C LYS A 902 7.14 -35.57 -20.66
N ASN A 903 8.39 -35.35 -21.07
CA ASN A 903 9.17 -36.26 -21.92
C ASN A 903 10.65 -36.42 -21.53
N ILE A 904 11.12 -37.65 -21.73
CA ILE A 904 12.46 -38.17 -22.04
C ILE A 904 13.02 -37.55 -23.30
N THR A 905 14.28 -37.10 -23.27
CA THR A 905 15.03 -36.50 -24.38
C THR A 905 16.55 -36.82 -24.33
N GLY A 906 17.20 -36.99 -25.49
CA GLY A 906 18.67 -37.13 -25.63
C GLY A 906 19.15 -37.45 -27.04
N THR A 907 20.23 -38.22 -27.24
CA THR A 907 21.02 -38.29 -28.51
C THR A 907 21.65 -39.67 -28.88
N TYR A 908 22.04 -39.88 -30.15
CA TYR A 908 22.63 -41.14 -30.67
C TYR A 908 23.53 -41.02 -31.93
N THR A 909 24.17 -42.13 -32.33
CA THR A 909 25.10 -42.28 -33.49
C THR A 909 24.93 -43.61 -34.24
N GLU A 910 25.50 -43.72 -35.46
CA GLU A 910 25.53 -44.92 -36.33
C GLU A 910 24.12 -45.51 -36.61
N ASP A 911 23.97 -46.71 -37.19
CA ASP A 911 22.67 -47.17 -37.77
C ASP A 911 21.56 -47.63 -36.77
N VAL A 912 21.37 -46.91 -35.65
CA VAL A 912 20.22 -47.19 -34.77
C VAL A 912 18.96 -46.69 -35.41
N THR A 913 17.92 -47.45 -35.14
CA THR A 913 16.58 -47.11 -35.59
C THR A 913 15.54 -47.15 -34.47
N LYS A 914 15.84 -47.73 -33.30
CA LYS A 914 14.85 -48.01 -32.24
C LYS A 914 15.42 -47.90 -30.83
N ILE A 915 14.59 -47.44 -29.89
CA ILE A 915 14.81 -47.54 -28.43
C ILE A 915 13.63 -48.17 -27.70
N THR A 916 13.84 -48.51 -26.42
CA THR A 916 12.79 -48.83 -25.44
C THR A 916 13.18 -48.32 -24.05
N VAL A 917 12.22 -47.85 -23.25
CA VAL A 917 12.43 -47.26 -21.91
C VAL A 917 11.81 -48.13 -20.83
N THR A 918 12.51 -48.35 -19.71
CA THR A 918 12.04 -49.14 -18.57
C THR A 918 11.91 -48.26 -17.33
N VAL A 919 10.80 -48.36 -16.59
CA VAL A 919 10.59 -47.71 -15.29
C VAL A 919 10.29 -48.79 -14.24
N GLY A 920 11.11 -48.89 -13.20
CA GLY A 920 11.09 -50.06 -12.30
C GLY A 920 11.34 -51.35 -13.11
N ASP A 921 10.48 -52.35 -12.94
CA ASP A 921 10.54 -53.62 -13.68
C ASP A 921 9.73 -53.59 -15.00
N LYS A 922 9.06 -52.47 -15.33
CA LYS A 922 8.11 -52.40 -16.46
C LYS A 922 8.72 -51.69 -17.67
N VAL A 923 8.89 -52.45 -18.76
CA VAL A 923 9.37 -51.96 -20.06
C VAL A 923 8.22 -51.32 -20.84
N TYR A 924 8.48 -50.15 -21.40
CA TYR A 924 7.60 -49.42 -22.31
C TYR A 924 8.29 -49.29 -23.68
N LYS A 925 7.51 -49.52 -24.74
CA LYS A 925 7.96 -49.40 -26.14
C LYS A 925 7.40 -48.12 -26.76
N GLY A 926 8.05 -47.65 -27.82
CA GLY A 926 7.78 -46.34 -28.41
C GLY A 926 8.80 -45.30 -27.95
N GLY A 927 8.50 -44.03 -28.22
CA GLY A 927 9.49 -42.96 -28.23
C GLY A 927 10.12 -42.80 -29.62
N THR A 928 10.43 -41.56 -29.99
CA THR A 928 11.01 -41.16 -31.27
C THR A 928 12.52 -41.25 -31.20
N VAL A 929 13.18 -41.79 -32.22
CA VAL A 929 14.65 -41.86 -32.35
C VAL A 929 14.98 -41.35 -33.75
N ALA A 930 15.39 -40.09 -33.86
CA ALA A 930 15.54 -39.41 -35.15
C ALA A 930 16.55 -38.26 -35.06
N ASN A 931 17.19 -37.92 -36.17
CA ASN A 931 18.07 -36.75 -36.30
C ASN A 931 19.23 -36.71 -35.27
N GLY A 932 19.76 -37.87 -34.89
CA GLY A 932 20.76 -37.97 -33.82
C GLY A 932 20.23 -37.63 -32.42
N THR A 933 18.91 -37.50 -32.26
CA THR A 933 18.18 -37.23 -31.02
C THR A 933 17.21 -38.36 -30.66
N PHE A 934 16.70 -38.39 -29.44
CA PHE A 934 15.51 -39.17 -29.13
C PHE A 934 14.59 -38.47 -28.14
N THR A 935 13.31 -38.90 -28.08
CA THR A 935 12.30 -38.41 -27.15
C THR A 935 11.31 -39.52 -26.70
N PHE A 936 10.87 -39.58 -25.44
CA PHE A 936 9.86 -40.55 -24.95
C PHE A 936 8.91 -39.96 -23.89
N TYR A 937 7.59 -40.15 -24.00
CA TYR A 937 6.62 -39.55 -23.07
C TYR A 937 6.53 -40.30 -21.72
N ALA A 938 6.81 -39.59 -20.62
CA ALA A 938 6.97 -40.19 -19.29
C ALA A 938 6.17 -39.52 -18.15
N PHE A 939 5.43 -38.44 -18.42
CA PHE A 939 4.64 -37.70 -17.42
C PHE A 939 3.65 -38.57 -16.61
N ASP A 940 3.10 -39.59 -17.25
CA ASP A 940 2.20 -40.60 -16.69
C ASP A 940 2.94 -41.74 -15.97
N LYS A 941 4.24 -41.92 -16.23
CA LYS A 941 5.03 -43.12 -15.87
C LYS A 941 6.03 -42.90 -14.73
N ILE A 942 6.50 -41.67 -14.52
CA ILE A 942 7.43 -41.30 -13.44
C ILE A 942 6.67 -40.39 -12.48
N LYS A 943 6.68 -40.72 -11.18
CA LYS A 943 5.84 -40.07 -10.16
C LYS A 943 6.60 -39.58 -8.93
N ASN A 944 7.74 -40.18 -8.61
CA ASN A 944 8.58 -39.79 -7.47
C ASN A 944 10.02 -39.54 -7.92
N THR A 945 10.76 -38.72 -7.16
CA THR A 945 12.21 -38.51 -7.36
C THR A 945 13.06 -39.75 -7.08
N THR A 946 12.47 -40.80 -6.54
CA THR A 946 13.11 -42.09 -6.20
C THR A 946 12.92 -43.18 -7.25
N ASP A 947 12.14 -42.94 -8.32
CA ASP A 947 11.85 -43.94 -9.35
C ASP A 947 13.10 -44.22 -10.23
N ARG A 948 13.38 -45.49 -10.55
CA ARG A 948 14.55 -45.91 -11.36
C ARG A 948 14.18 -46.13 -12.83
N VAL A 949 14.97 -45.57 -13.76
CA VAL A 949 14.63 -45.55 -15.20
C VAL A 949 15.85 -45.77 -16.11
N THR A 950 15.70 -46.58 -17.17
CA THR A 950 16.77 -46.94 -18.15
C THR A 950 16.27 -46.97 -19.60
N ILE A 951 17.18 -46.92 -20.58
CA ILE A 951 16.88 -46.94 -22.04
C ILE A 951 17.85 -47.85 -22.81
N HIS A 952 17.36 -48.58 -23.82
CA HIS A 952 18.11 -49.53 -24.68
C HIS A 952 17.99 -49.18 -26.18
N ALA A 953 18.91 -49.60 -27.05
CA ALA A 953 18.95 -49.22 -28.48
C ALA A 953 19.44 -50.33 -29.47
N TYR A 954 18.88 -50.38 -30.69
CA TYR A 954 19.00 -51.52 -31.65
C TYR A 954 19.13 -51.12 -33.14
N ASP A 955 19.79 -51.97 -33.94
CA ASP A 955 19.73 -51.88 -35.41
C ASP A 955 18.35 -52.26 -35.99
N ALA A 956 18.19 -52.00 -37.29
CA ALA A 956 16.99 -52.35 -38.05
C ALA A 956 16.67 -53.87 -38.02
N ALA A 957 17.70 -54.73 -37.93
CA ALA A 957 17.56 -56.18 -37.82
C ALA A 957 17.23 -56.65 -36.38
N GLY A 958 17.09 -55.74 -35.42
CA GLY A 958 16.76 -56.03 -34.03
C GLY A 958 17.93 -56.57 -33.20
N LYS A 959 19.15 -56.53 -33.72
CA LYS A 959 20.36 -56.81 -32.95
C LYS A 959 20.67 -55.60 -32.06
N LEU A 960 20.88 -55.88 -30.78
CA LEU A 960 21.09 -54.88 -29.71
C LEU A 960 22.49 -54.26 -29.79
N LEU A 961 22.61 -52.95 -29.53
CA LEU A 961 23.85 -52.21 -29.78
C LEU A 961 24.28 -51.22 -28.68
N ASP A 962 23.38 -50.57 -27.92
CA ASP A 962 23.77 -49.82 -26.69
C ASP A 962 22.62 -49.64 -25.65
N THR A 963 22.91 -49.10 -24.45
CA THR A 963 22.00 -48.93 -23.29
C THR A 963 22.49 -47.85 -22.27
N LYS A 964 21.59 -47.06 -21.63
CA LYS A 964 21.89 -45.96 -20.66
C LYS A 964 20.79 -45.72 -19.56
N THR A 965 20.97 -44.73 -18.66
CA THR A 965 20.22 -44.52 -17.38
C THR A 965 19.97 -43.02 -17.07
N LEU A 966 19.07 -42.71 -16.11
CA LEU A 966 18.43 -41.40 -15.90
C LEU A 966 18.54 -40.70 -14.53
N LYS A 967 18.15 -39.41 -14.49
CA LYS A 967 18.09 -38.53 -13.30
C LYS A 967 16.80 -37.67 -13.29
N VAL A 968 16.29 -37.31 -12.10
CA VAL A 968 14.95 -36.73 -11.88
C VAL A 968 14.98 -35.66 -10.76
N VAL A 969 14.23 -34.54 -10.89
CA VAL A 969 14.15 -33.39 -9.92
C VAL A 969 12.78 -32.68 -9.96
N THR A 970 12.47 -31.78 -9.02
CA THR A 970 11.11 -31.18 -8.84
C THR A 970 10.92 -29.71 -9.29
N GLY A 971 11.60 -29.24 -10.35
CA GLY A 971 11.21 -28.02 -11.09
C GLY A 971 12.24 -26.89 -11.20
N VAL A 972 12.07 -26.02 -12.22
CA VAL A 972 12.87 -24.82 -12.51
C VAL A 972 11.94 -23.71 -13.10
N PRO A 973 12.06 -22.41 -12.76
CA PRO A 973 11.12 -21.37 -13.21
C PRO A 973 11.45 -20.75 -14.58
N VAL A 974 10.43 -20.17 -15.24
CA VAL A 974 10.57 -19.33 -16.45
C VAL A 974 10.68 -17.85 -16.07
N VAL A 975 11.63 -17.13 -16.68
CA VAL A 975 11.93 -15.72 -16.39
C VAL A 975 11.64 -14.80 -17.57
N THR A 976 10.37 -14.36 -17.69
CA THR A 976 10.03 -13.10 -18.39
C THR A 976 10.76 -11.93 -17.74
N LYS A 977 11.10 -10.91 -18.54
CA LYS A 977 11.92 -9.76 -18.12
C LYS A 977 11.40 -8.50 -18.77
N GLY A 978 11.50 -7.39 -18.06
CA GLY A 978 11.28 -6.05 -18.57
C GLY A 978 11.50 -5.06 -17.45
N SER A 979 11.94 -3.86 -17.81
CA SER A 979 12.26 -2.83 -16.82
C SER A 979 11.49 -1.56 -17.10
N ILE A 980 11.24 -0.79 -16.05
CA ILE A 980 10.75 0.58 -16.14
C ILE A 980 11.82 1.53 -15.61
N THR A 981 11.96 2.64 -16.31
CA THR A 981 12.72 3.82 -15.87
C THR A 981 11.74 4.99 -15.77
N PRO A 982 10.95 5.06 -14.68
CA PRO A 982 10.18 6.26 -14.38
C PRO A 982 11.10 7.46 -14.21
N LEU A 983 10.70 8.58 -14.80
CA LEU A 983 11.25 9.89 -14.49
C LEU A 983 10.76 10.34 -13.12
N GLU A 984 11.46 11.31 -12.54
CA GLU A 984 11.04 11.95 -11.29
C GLU A 984 9.77 12.80 -11.55
N MET A 985 8.84 12.81 -10.60
CA MET A 985 7.54 13.50 -10.73
C MET A 985 7.45 14.68 -9.76
N ALA A 986 7.17 15.89 -10.24
CA ALA A 986 7.03 17.07 -9.41
C ALA A 986 5.64 17.13 -8.75
N VAL A 987 5.61 17.19 -7.40
CA VAL A 987 4.35 17.20 -6.63
C VAL A 987 4.33 18.36 -5.63
N PRO A 988 3.28 19.23 -5.64
CA PRO A 988 2.19 19.28 -6.61
C PRO A 988 2.63 19.98 -7.92
N GLY A 989 2.28 19.40 -9.08
CA GLY A 989 2.52 20.04 -10.38
C GLY A 989 2.25 19.13 -11.57
N ASP A 990 2.96 18.00 -11.62
CA ASP A 990 2.85 17.05 -12.73
C ASP A 990 1.53 16.28 -12.69
N LYS A 991 0.96 16.06 -13.88
CA LYS A 991 -0.33 15.38 -14.02
C LYS A 991 -0.23 13.87 -14.15
N ASN A 992 0.96 13.37 -14.50
CA ASN A 992 1.21 11.98 -14.82
C ASN A 992 2.61 11.60 -14.33
N ILE A 993 2.79 10.35 -13.91
CA ILE A 993 4.11 9.73 -13.90
C ILE A 993 4.43 9.32 -15.35
N THR A 994 5.62 9.64 -15.83
CA THR A 994 6.11 9.27 -17.17
C THR A 994 7.47 8.60 -17.09
N GLY A 995 7.79 7.75 -18.04
CA GLY A 995 9.10 7.08 -18.11
C GLY A 995 9.23 6.21 -19.35
N THR A 996 10.37 5.53 -19.46
CA THR A 996 10.59 4.52 -20.51
C THR A 996 10.44 3.10 -19.98
N TYR A 997 10.10 2.16 -20.85
CA TYR A 997 10.07 0.73 -20.52
C TYR A 997 10.85 -0.11 -21.54
N THR A 998 11.32 -1.29 -21.10
CA THR A 998 12.05 -2.25 -21.93
C THR A 998 11.40 -3.62 -21.89
N ASP A 999 11.59 -4.38 -22.97
CA ASP A 999 11.24 -5.81 -23.06
C ASP A 999 9.73 -6.09 -22.76
N ASP A 1000 9.40 -7.08 -21.91
CA ASP A 1000 8.05 -7.67 -21.80
C ASP A 1000 6.99 -6.78 -21.09
N VAL A 1001 7.29 -5.53 -20.71
CA VAL A 1001 6.37 -4.67 -19.95
C VAL A 1001 5.14 -4.31 -20.79
N HIS A 1002 3.97 -4.78 -20.37
CA HIS A 1002 2.69 -4.54 -21.04
C HIS A 1002 1.86 -3.45 -20.36
N TYR A 1003 1.93 -3.37 -19.03
CA TYR A 1003 1.29 -2.33 -18.22
C TYR A 1003 2.02 -2.16 -16.90
N VAL A 1004 1.85 -1.00 -16.28
CA VAL A 1004 2.27 -0.76 -14.90
C VAL A 1004 1.07 -0.64 -13.98
N VAL A 1005 1.38 -0.68 -12.70
CA VAL A 1005 0.52 -0.19 -11.65
C VAL A 1005 1.26 0.91 -10.88
N VAL A 1006 0.49 1.76 -10.20
CA VAL A 1006 1.03 2.74 -9.27
C VAL A 1006 0.43 2.50 -7.89
N THR A 1007 1.27 1.98 -6.99
CA THR A 1007 1.15 2.13 -5.55
C THR A 1007 1.29 3.61 -5.18
N VAL A 1008 0.33 4.21 -4.47
CA VAL A 1008 0.51 5.50 -3.79
C VAL A 1008 0.22 5.37 -2.30
N ASN A 1009 1.23 5.56 -1.45
CA ASN A 1009 1.20 5.28 0.00
C ASN A 1009 0.84 3.83 0.38
N GLY A 1010 0.66 2.96 -0.61
CA GLY A 1010 -0.04 1.70 -0.45
C GLY A 1010 -1.47 1.71 -0.99
N VAL A 1011 -1.72 2.31 -2.14
CA VAL A 1011 -3.06 2.29 -2.72
C VAL A 1011 -2.95 2.28 -4.22
N ASP A 1012 -3.71 1.36 -4.80
CA ASP A 1012 -3.45 0.80 -6.09
C ASP A 1012 -4.27 1.38 -7.21
N TYR A 1013 -3.53 1.81 -8.20
CA TYR A 1013 -4.08 2.43 -9.37
C TYR A 1013 -3.52 1.76 -10.61
N LYS A 1014 -4.43 1.41 -11.52
CA LYS A 1014 -4.17 0.51 -12.64
C LYS A 1014 -4.08 1.26 -13.96
N GLY A 1015 -3.26 0.75 -14.89
CA GLY A 1015 -3.22 1.17 -16.28
C GLY A 1015 -2.10 2.14 -16.63
N GLY A 1016 -2.46 3.33 -17.13
CA GLY A 1016 -1.57 4.16 -17.92
C GLY A 1016 -1.54 3.76 -19.40
N THR A 1017 -0.87 4.57 -20.23
CA THR A 1017 -0.73 4.36 -21.69
C THR A 1017 0.71 4.02 -22.02
N PHE A 1018 0.93 3.01 -22.86
CA PHE A 1018 2.23 2.47 -23.26
C PHE A 1018 2.35 2.56 -24.78
N ALA A 1019 3.32 3.31 -25.29
CA ALA A 1019 3.55 3.52 -26.72
C ALA A 1019 5.02 3.87 -27.00
N ASP A 1020 5.58 3.37 -28.09
CA ASP A 1020 6.91 3.72 -28.61
C ASP A 1020 8.08 3.60 -27.60
N GLY A 1021 7.93 2.75 -26.57
CA GLY A 1021 8.91 2.55 -25.50
C GLY A 1021 8.77 3.53 -24.32
N GLU A 1022 7.79 4.44 -24.36
CA GLU A 1022 7.42 5.34 -23.27
C GLU A 1022 6.08 4.96 -22.63
N PHE A 1023 5.96 5.23 -21.34
CA PHE A 1023 4.72 5.07 -20.59
C PHE A 1023 4.28 6.37 -19.92
N LYS A 1024 2.97 6.48 -19.69
CA LYS A 1024 2.32 7.63 -19.05
C LYS A 1024 1.14 7.21 -18.20
N PHE A 1025 1.21 7.46 -16.89
CA PHE A 1025 0.21 7.09 -15.91
C PHE A 1025 -0.38 8.34 -15.25
N TYR A 1026 -1.68 8.62 -15.41
CA TYR A 1026 -2.31 9.80 -14.80
C TYR A 1026 -2.42 9.64 -13.28
N ALA A 1027 -1.85 10.59 -12.53
CA ALA A 1027 -1.64 10.44 -11.09
C ALA A 1027 -1.97 11.70 -10.25
N LEU A 1028 -2.44 12.79 -10.87
CA LEU A 1028 -2.76 14.04 -10.18
C LEU A 1028 -3.86 13.90 -9.10
N ASP A 1029 -4.81 12.98 -9.31
CA ASP A 1029 -5.91 12.67 -8.37
C ASP A 1029 -5.54 11.58 -7.35
N LYS A 1030 -4.28 11.12 -7.37
CA LYS A 1030 -3.81 9.92 -6.69
C LYS A 1030 -2.64 10.21 -5.76
N ILE A 1031 -1.76 11.14 -6.16
CA ILE A 1031 -0.57 11.58 -5.42
C ILE A 1031 -0.79 13.02 -4.98
N SER A 1032 -0.68 13.26 -3.68
CA SER A 1032 -1.07 14.50 -3.00
C SER A 1032 0.11 15.31 -2.45
N SER A 1033 1.21 14.62 -2.13
CA SER A 1033 2.36 15.14 -1.41
C SER A 1033 3.66 14.59 -1.98
N ALA A 1034 4.72 15.40 -2.01
CA ALA A 1034 6.06 14.93 -2.36
C ALA A 1034 6.66 13.92 -1.35
N ASN A 1035 6.01 13.73 -0.19
CA ASN A 1035 6.35 12.71 0.80
C ASN A 1035 5.54 11.41 0.60
N ASP A 1036 4.63 11.33 -0.37
CA ASP A 1036 3.85 10.12 -0.61
C ASP A 1036 4.77 8.99 -1.11
N VAL A 1037 4.67 7.81 -0.49
CA VAL A 1037 5.49 6.65 -0.86
C VAL A 1037 4.88 6.01 -2.10
N VAL A 1038 5.38 6.40 -3.26
CA VAL A 1038 4.90 5.91 -4.56
C VAL A 1038 5.84 4.83 -5.09
N THR A 1039 5.33 3.62 -5.28
CA THR A 1039 5.99 2.60 -6.10
C THR A 1039 5.20 2.37 -7.37
N MET A 1040 5.92 2.10 -8.46
CA MET A 1040 5.36 1.62 -9.70
C MET A 1040 6.08 0.33 -10.03
N ALA A 1041 5.36 -0.67 -10.49
CA ALA A 1041 5.95 -1.90 -10.95
C ALA A 1041 5.35 -2.34 -12.28
N ALA A 1042 6.14 -3.13 -12.99
CA ALA A 1042 5.99 -3.41 -14.40
C ALA A 1042 5.60 -4.86 -14.60
N TYR A 1043 4.56 -5.09 -15.39
CA TYR A 1043 3.93 -6.40 -15.54
C TYR A 1043 3.95 -6.86 -16.99
N ASP A 1044 4.27 -8.15 -17.18
CA ASP A 1044 4.00 -8.78 -18.45
C ASP A 1044 2.49 -8.95 -18.69
N LYS A 1045 2.13 -9.27 -19.93
CA LYS A 1045 0.74 -9.49 -20.34
C LYS A 1045 0.04 -10.64 -19.58
N ALA A 1046 0.78 -11.51 -18.90
CA ALA A 1046 0.24 -12.58 -18.06
C ALA A 1046 0.05 -12.17 -16.58
N GLY A 1047 0.39 -10.94 -16.20
CA GLY A 1047 0.23 -10.45 -14.84
C GLY A 1047 1.34 -10.89 -13.88
N LYS A 1048 2.50 -11.31 -14.38
CA LYS A 1048 3.72 -11.52 -13.56
C LYS A 1048 4.54 -10.24 -13.47
N LEU A 1049 5.06 -9.99 -12.26
CA LEU A 1049 5.99 -8.90 -11.94
C LEU A 1049 7.33 -9.08 -12.68
N LEU A 1050 7.79 -8.02 -13.31
CA LEU A 1050 9.06 -7.93 -14.03
C LEU A 1050 10.09 -7.07 -13.31
N ASP A 1051 9.67 -5.92 -12.80
CA ASP A 1051 10.52 -4.90 -12.18
C ASP A 1051 9.69 -3.94 -11.30
N THR A 1052 10.25 -3.44 -10.20
CA THR A 1052 9.61 -2.46 -9.30
C THR A 1052 10.53 -1.28 -9.09
N LYS A 1053 10.00 -0.07 -9.23
CA LYS A 1053 10.70 1.19 -8.99
C LYS A 1053 9.89 2.09 -8.05
N THR A 1054 10.52 2.60 -7.00
CA THR A 1054 10.00 3.76 -6.29
C THR A 1054 10.01 4.95 -7.23
N ILE A 1055 8.86 5.59 -7.44
CA ILE A 1055 8.80 6.87 -8.14
C ILE A 1055 9.41 7.90 -7.22
N LYS A 1056 10.52 8.53 -7.64
CA LYS A 1056 11.07 9.66 -6.92
C LYS A 1056 10.14 10.86 -7.13
N LEU A 1057 9.24 11.08 -6.18
CA LEU A 1057 8.53 12.34 -6.08
C LEU A 1057 9.53 13.43 -5.70
N VAL A 1058 9.41 14.59 -6.35
CA VAL A 1058 10.20 15.77 -6.04
C VAL A 1058 9.24 16.85 -5.56
N GLY A 1059 9.44 17.32 -4.33
CA GLY A 1059 8.98 18.66 -3.98
C GLY A 1059 9.71 19.67 -4.87
N PRO A 1060 9.11 20.82 -5.21
CA PRO A 1060 9.64 21.73 -6.23
C PRO A 1060 11.10 22.12 -5.94
N ALA A 1061 12.01 21.63 -6.78
CA ALA A 1061 13.43 22.00 -6.73
C ALA A 1061 13.60 23.48 -7.10
N PRO A 1062 14.45 24.25 -6.40
CA PRO A 1062 14.52 25.71 -6.55
C PRO A 1062 15.31 26.15 -7.80
N GLU A 1063 14.84 25.79 -8.99
CA GLU A 1063 15.42 26.22 -10.26
C GLU A 1063 14.95 27.62 -10.69
N ASN A 1064 15.49 28.62 -10.02
CA ASN A 1064 16.00 29.86 -10.63
C ASN A 1064 16.77 30.65 -9.56
N VAL A 1065 17.89 30.10 -9.07
CA VAL A 1065 18.78 30.84 -8.16
C VAL A 1065 19.51 31.94 -8.94
N ILE A 1066 18.84 33.09 -9.02
CA ILE A 1066 19.39 34.35 -9.49
C ILE A 1066 20.60 34.69 -8.59
N LYS A 1067 21.83 34.50 -9.07
CA LYS A 1067 23.02 34.71 -8.24
C LYS A 1067 23.36 36.20 -8.16
N GLY A 1068 23.54 36.66 -6.92
CA GLY A 1068 24.09 37.96 -6.61
C GLY A 1068 24.70 37.97 -5.21
N ALA A 1069 25.82 38.67 -5.03
CA ALA A 1069 26.56 38.69 -3.78
C ALA A 1069 26.90 40.12 -3.36
N ILE A 1070 27.00 40.37 -2.05
CA ILE A 1070 27.34 41.68 -1.48
C ILE A 1070 28.63 41.62 -0.66
N THR A 1071 29.46 42.64 -0.85
CA THR A 1071 30.64 42.92 -0.02
C THR A 1071 30.41 44.25 0.69
N PRO A 1072 29.79 44.26 1.88
CA PRO A 1072 29.66 45.46 2.68
C PRO A 1072 31.00 45.90 3.27
N ASN A 1073 31.14 47.21 3.45
CA ASN A 1073 32.21 47.81 4.24
C ASN A 1073 31.89 47.74 5.75
N GLN A 1074 32.94 47.81 6.58
CA GLN A 1074 32.83 48.03 8.03
C GLN A 1074 32.16 49.39 8.31
N LEU A 1075 31.39 49.51 9.40
CA LEU A 1075 30.63 50.72 9.74
C LEU A 1075 31.22 51.42 10.97
N VAL A 1076 31.67 52.67 10.83
CA VAL A 1076 32.24 53.46 11.95
C VAL A 1076 31.14 54.30 12.63
N LEU A 1077 30.80 53.91 13.86
CA LEU A 1077 29.68 54.47 14.62
C LEU A 1077 29.84 55.97 14.89
N GLY A 1078 28.83 56.75 14.53
CA GLY A 1078 28.80 58.20 14.76
C GLY A 1078 29.58 59.04 13.73
N THR A 1079 30.35 58.40 12.85
CA THR A 1079 30.95 59.06 11.68
C THR A 1079 30.17 58.70 10.41
N ASP A 1080 29.96 57.41 10.17
CA ASP A 1080 29.29 56.94 8.96
C ASP A 1080 27.78 57.07 9.04
N LYS A 1081 27.21 57.65 7.98
CA LYS A 1081 25.76 57.89 7.89
C LYS A 1081 25.00 56.77 7.18
N ASN A 1082 25.72 55.87 6.51
CA ASN A 1082 25.17 54.80 5.69
C ASN A 1082 26.09 53.59 5.75
N ILE A 1083 25.53 52.38 5.73
CA ILE A 1083 26.26 51.19 5.32
C ILE A 1083 26.44 51.28 3.80
N THR A 1084 27.67 51.07 3.32
CA THR A 1084 28.00 51.03 1.89
C THR A 1084 28.67 49.71 1.55
N GLY A 1085 28.68 49.35 0.27
CA GLY A 1085 29.40 48.18 -0.22
C GLY A 1085 29.20 47.98 -1.72
N THR A 1086 29.92 47.02 -2.27
CA THR A 1086 29.77 46.61 -3.67
C THR A 1086 28.83 45.40 -3.77
N TYR A 1087 28.16 45.26 -4.91
CA TYR A 1087 27.39 44.08 -5.25
C TYR A 1087 27.75 43.57 -6.65
N THR A 1088 27.60 42.27 -6.83
CA THR A 1088 27.77 41.61 -8.13
C THR A 1088 26.56 40.73 -8.43
N GLY A 1089 26.30 40.48 -9.71
CA GLY A 1089 25.11 39.75 -10.14
C GLY A 1089 23.81 40.57 -9.99
N GLU A 1090 22.68 39.87 -9.93
CA GLU A 1090 21.34 40.44 -10.16
C GLU A 1090 20.68 41.08 -8.91
N VAL A 1091 21.47 41.54 -7.93
CA VAL A 1091 20.96 42.26 -6.74
C VAL A 1091 20.25 43.55 -7.16
N LYS A 1092 19.02 43.76 -6.68
CA LYS A 1092 18.20 44.98 -6.92
C LYS A 1092 17.83 45.74 -5.65
N SER A 1093 17.92 45.11 -4.47
CA SER A 1093 17.72 45.79 -3.18
C SER A 1093 18.48 45.08 -2.05
N VAL A 1094 18.59 45.75 -0.90
CA VAL A 1094 19.03 45.12 0.35
C VAL A 1094 18.02 45.37 1.46
N GLN A 1095 18.05 44.48 2.46
CA GLN A 1095 17.46 44.72 3.76
C GLN A 1095 18.58 44.71 4.80
N VAL A 1096 18.58 45.69 5.71
CA VAL A 1096 19.52 45.74 6.85
C VAL A 1096 18.73 45.49 8.12
N THR A 1097 19.07 44.43 8.82
CA THR A 1097 18.57 44.07 10.14
C THR A 1097 19.56 44.58 11.20
N VAL A 1098 19.08 45.36 12.17
CA VAL A 1098 19.88 45.84 13.31
C VAL A 1098 19.22 45.33 14.59
N ASN A 1099 19.92 44.51 15.38
CA ASN A 1099 19.40 43.87 16.59
C ASN A 1099 18.00 43.25 16.36
N GLY A 1100 17.84 42.47 15.28
CA GLY A 1100 16.58 41.86 14.87
C GLY A 1100 15.56 42.77 14.17
N THR A 1101 15.74 44.10 14.16
CA THR A 1101 14.82 45.02 13.46
C THR A 1101 15.22 45.18 12.00
N THR A 1102 14.42 44.63 11.08
CA THR A 1102 14.69 44.65 9.63
C THR A 1102 14.16 45.91 8.95
N TYR A 1103 15.06 46.66 8.31
CA TYR A 1103 14.76 47.87 7.54
C TYR A 1103 15.02 47.63 6.04
N LYS A 1104 14.10 48.08 5.18
CA LYS A 1104 14.16 47.87 3.71
C LYS A 1104 14.44 49.17 2.97
N GLY A 1105 15.25 49.14 1.91
CA GLY A 1105 15.55 50.31 1.08
C GLY A 1105 17.02 50.42 0.69
N GLY A 1106 17.51 51.66 0.58
CA GLY A 1106 18.84 51.97 0.05
C GLY A 1106 18.84 52.23 -1.47
N THR A 1107 19.91 52.84 -1.96
CA THR A 1107 20.12 53.18 -3.39
C THR A 1107 21.18 52.30 -4.01
N PHE A 1108 20.96 51.90 -5.26
CA PHE A 1108 21.79 50.98 -6.04
C PHE A 1108 22.18 51.66 -7.35
N THR A 1109 23.47 51.78 -7.62
CA THR A 1109 23.98 52.48 -8.82
C THR A 1109 25.36 51.92 -9.16
N ASP A 1110 25.58 51.60 -10.44
CA ASP A 1110 26.88 51.19 -11.02
C ASP A 1110 27.67 50.10 -10.27
N GLY A 1111 26.96 49.19 -9.58
CA GLY A 1111 27.55 48.08 -8.81
C GLY A 1111 27.82 48.39 -7.33
N GLU A 1112 27.47 49.59 -6.85
CA GLU A 1112 27.52 49.95 -5.44
C GLU A 1112 26.13 50.10 -4.82
N PHE A 1113 26.01 49.75 -3.53
CA PHE A 1113 24.81 49.96 -2.73
C PHE A 1113 25.09 50.88 -1.53
N LYS A 1114 24.06 51.61 -1.11
CA LYS A 1114 24.12 52.54 0.02
C LYS A 1114 22.81 52.53 0.81
N PHE A 1115 22.91 52.23 2.10
CA PHE A 1115 21.76 52.09 3.00
C PHE A 1115 21.88 53.02 4.21
N TYR A 1116 20.93 53.94 4.40
CA TYR A 1116 20.98 54.90 5.50
C TYR A 1116 20.76 54.24 6.88
N SER A 1117 21.82 54.20 7.69
CA SER A 1117 21.95 53.42 8.92
C SER A 1117 22.17 54.24 10.19
N HIS A 1118 22.48 55.54 10.06
CA HIS A 1118 22.86 56.45 11.15
C HIS A 1118 21.84 56.55 12.30
N ASP A 1119 20.57 56.35 11.99
CA ASP A 1119 19.41 56.41 12.88
C ASP A 1119 19.05 55.02 13.46
N LYS A 1120 19.68 53.96 12.95
CA LYS A 1120 19.34 52.54 13.20
C LYS A 1120 20.43 51.84 14.01
N VAL A 1121 21.70 52.03 13.64
CA VAL A 1121 22.87 51.50 14.38
C VAL A 1121 23.35 52.56 15.37
N LYS A 1122 23.42 52.21 16.65
CA LYS A 1122 23.64 53.11 17.79
C LYS A 1122 24.70 52.63 18.78
N SER A 1123 25.15 51.39 18.66
CA SER A 1123 26.29 50.82 19.38
C SER A 1123 27.21 50.04 18.44
N VAL A 1124 28.49 49.93 18.82
CA VAL A 1124 29.46 49.01 18.20
C VAL A 1124 29.20 47.54 18.60
N THR A 1125 28.29 47.33 19.53
CA THR A 1125 27.78 46.01 19.96
C THR A 1125 26.44 45.67 19.32
N ASP A 1126 25.95 46.48 18.37
CA ASP A 1126 24.72 46.17 17.64
C ASP A 1126 25.03 45.08 16.61
N GLU A 1127 24.26 43.99 16.62
CA GLU A 1127 24.33 42.98 15.56
C GLU A 1127 23.63 43.53 14.32
N VAL A 1128 24.43 43.87 13.32
CA VAL A 1128 23.96 44.43 12.05
C VAL A 1128 24.16 43.38 10.96
N ILE A 1129 23.08 42.92 10.34
CA ILE A 1129 23.10 41.93 9.26
C ILE A 1129 22.46 42.55 8.02
N ILE A 1130 23.16 42.48 6.89
CA ILE A 1130 22.67 42.92 5.58
C ILE A 1130 22.37 41.72 4.69
N VAL A 1131 21.27 41.80 3.95
CA VAL A 1131 20.74 40.75 3.07
C VAL A 1131 20.52 41.33 1.67
N ALA A 1132 21.12 40.71 0.65
CA ALA A 1132 20.97 41.07 -0.76
C ALA A 1132 19.77 40.34 -1.39
N LEU A 1133 18.98 41.07 -2.18
CA LEU A 1133 17.77 40.56 -2.82
C LEU A 1133 17.74 40.82 -4.33
N ASP A 1134 17.13 39.91 -5.09
CA ASP A 1134 16.82 40.10 -6.51
C ASP A 1134 15.62 41.05 -6.75
N LYS A 1135 15.13 41.08 -8.00
CA LYS A 1135 13.96 41.87 -8.42
C LYS A 1135 12.62 41.33 -7.88
N ALA A 1136 12.55 40.06 -7.50
CA ALA A 1136 11.35 39.42 -6.94
C ALA A 1136 11.33 39.48 -5.40
N GLY A 1137 12.47 39.75 -4.76
CA GLY A 1137 12.65 39.82 -3.32
C GLY A 1137 13.25 38.56 -2.68
N ASN A 1138 13.77 37.62 -3.47
CA ASN A 1138 14.42 36.40 -2.96
C ASN A 1138 15.79 36.74 -2.36
N VAL A 1139 16.21 36.00 -1.33
CA VAL A 1139 17.54 36.16 -0.71
C VAL A 1139 18.63 35.55 -1.59
N LEU A 1140 19.62 36.37 -1.96
CA LEU A 1140 20.75 35.95 -2.79
C LEU A 1140 22.03 35.75 -1.96
N ASP A 1141 22.25 36.61 -0.96
CA ASP A 1141 23.42 36.60 -0.09
C ASP A 1141 23.14 37.34 1.23
N THR A 1142 23.85 36.97 2.29
CA THR A 1142 23.72 37.54 3.65
C THR A 1142 25.09 37.74 4.27
N LYS A 1143 25.30 38.88 4.94
CA LYS A 1143 26.56 39.26 5.60
C LYS A 1143 26.30 40.00 6.91
N THR A 1144 27.07 39.70 7.96
CA THR A 1144 27.13 40.54 9.16
C THR A 1144 28.08 41.72 8.90
N ILE A 1145 27.65 42.93 9.24
CA ILE A 1145 28.47 44.15 9.26
C ILE A 1145 29.21 44.19 10.59
N GLU A 1146 30.53 44.32 10.55
CA GLU A 1146 31.29 44.69 11.75
C GLU A 1146 31.12 46.20 12.01
N VAL A 1147 30.72 46.55 13.24
CA VAL A 1147 30.52 47.94 13.67
C VAL A 1147 31.63 48.32 14.64
N VAL A 1148 32.35 49.40 14.36
CA VAL A 1148 33.50 49.87 15.16
C VAL A 1148 33.33 51.32 15.62
N LYS A 1149 34.24 51.81 16.46
CA LYS A 1149 34.10 53.06 17.24
C LYS A 1149 35.03 54.17 16.80
#